data_AF-A0A2D5IME2-F1
#
_entry.id   AF-A0A2D5IME2-F1
#
_cell.length_a   1.000
_cell.length_b   1.000
_cell.length_c   1.000
_cell.angle_alpha   90.00
_cell.angle_beta   90.00
_cell.angle_gamma   90.00
#
_symmetry.space_group_name_H-M   'P 1'
#
loop_
_entity.id
_entity.type
_entity.pdbx_description
1 polymer ?
#
loop_
_entity_poly.entity_id
_entity_poly.type
_entity_poly.pdbx_seq_one_letter_code
_entity_poly.pdbx_strand_id
1 'polypeptide(L)'
;MVGRDPARRTRTWNGLSEREFREDFEVNFVGRAFTACDSLRIGVPNASEPRLGENVMKISIAILGSLLLISSASAQTAGYWRLEGFSGLIAPDIGPNQLDGVHNGFGATTGDVAVPVIPLLELANTAAFATQWQNSSTAGVVRVDDDDENLRMGAADFTIEAWIRLSQNSTNSGVNQRQHLCFKKRLGAGDVEMDYGFLVQAGDLGSSGNELAFRCGDGTTITTVVSDLEVTDLEWHHVSVAYDAARKIIRFGVDGAFDERPLEKQNYPQYLEGGPLEIGGRRNASNAYSQFLRGLIDEVRISRIFLGEERLLTATPTDCDGNGIADELDITADPSADCNRNAVLDSCELADRPDLDCNLDGEIDTCQIAPFRYVLDDGESEGRVDSDGTHTAWMNLMFVEEGHETVTGIEVLMPADQFGDPFGLYLWTDPDGNGIPDDCTVIAGIENLVVDRAELLTFDFPRAVTIGPPGTPFFVGVVASTIDEFPATLDVDAPHTFGRSWIVGRNGPIDPNDLMEEVVEMNLIELFVSGNWVVRAVDAASAIPFNDCNRNDVDDSCDIENGSSVDVDGDGVPDECGIPSVFHVPGDFDSIARAAAIVASGSEIVVGPGTWTERVDNFGKDLVIRSSGGPTESIIDLGYANTTAFWIEGSEGGTTVVDGFTIRRSGETGILINDASPLVTNCVIEDGVSELDGTAILINGVSSPVIESCIVRNNDGTNGGAAIRITTQQPGYATIRNCQILDNTSGSFAGGLLAYESPVLIAGNTLRGNTSSATQGAAISIIDDYDDDLRTVIRNNVITANGFTGNNGEGGGIHLAFADTALVEGNLVVDNTGRDGAGIYVRTGGTLVNNTIHGNTAGNAGRGGGVFIEVSSTPVDVVNCIVWGNQAGDGEDQIHLTDSGLAEVSYSCVQGGFAGDSNIALDPKFVSVATGDFRLDAGSPCIDTGDDFASTAGVTDLDGNTRIVGVAIDMGCYERQGESDRCFGDIDGDGMVDGADLALVLADFGSKGSMLPGDLNGDGLVDGADLAGVLSAWGPCR
;
A
#
# COMPACT_ATOMS: atom_id res chain seq x y z
N MET A 1 -54.20 -17.22 -35.14
CA MET A 1 -55.27 -16.50 -35.89
C MET A 1 -55.98 -15.57 -34.90
N VAL A 2 -56.07 -14.26 -35.18
CA VAL A 2 -56.99 -13.23 -34.63
C VAL A 2 -57.37 -13.29 -33.12
N GLY A 3 -57.12 -12.27 -32.27
CA GLY A 3 -56.42 -10.98 -32.45
C GLY A 3 -56.96 -9.86 -31.52
N ARG A 4 -56.29 -8.69 -31.57
CA ARG A 4 -56.72 -7.34 -31.10
C ARG A 4 -56.80 -7.05 -29.58
N ASP A 5 -55.71 -6.47 -29.07
CA ASP A 5 -55.59 -5.08 -28.56
C ASP A 5 -56.91 -4.30 -28.29
N PRO A 6 -57.03 -3.63 -27.12
CA PRO A 6 -56.70 -2.20 -27.10
C PRO A 6 -55.96 -1.65 -25.84
N ALA A 7 -54.83 -1.01 -26.10
CA ALA A 7 -54.43 0.35 -25.68
C ALA A 7 -54.23 0.72 -24.17
N ARG A 8 -52.95 0.65 -23.76
CA ARG A 8 -52.14 1.71 -23.10
C ARG A 8 -52.77 2.72 -22.10
N ARG A 9 -52.20 2.75 -20.89
CA ARG A 9 -51.42 3.85 -20.21
C ARG A 9 -51.56 3.68 -18.67
N THR A 10 -50.54 3.81 -17.81
CA THR A 10 -49.11 4.14 -17.96
C THR A 10 -48.31 3.64 -16.74
N ARG A 11 -47.11 3.06 -16.99
CA ARG A 11 -45.81 3.19 -16.28
C ARG A 11 -45.73 3.35 -14.74
N THR A 12 -44.80 2.74 -13.99
CA THR A 12 -43.89 1.54 -14.06
C THR A 12 -42.90 1.64 -12.89
N TRP A 13 -42.33 0.59 -12.28
CA TRP A 13 -42.67 -0.85 -12.15
C TRP A 13 -41.70 -1.43 -11.09
N ASN A 14 -42.16 -2.30 -10.19
CA ASN A 14 -41.35 -3.33 -9.52
C ASN A 14 -41.67 -4.66 -10.24
N GLY A 15 -40.76 -5.64 -10.32
CA GLY A 15 -41.13 -6.91 -10.97
C GLY A 15 -40.14 -8.09 -10.93
N LEU A 16 -40.51 -9.06 -10.11
CA LEU A 16 -40.05 -10.45 -9.95
C LEU A 16 -40.09 -11.37 -11.21
N SER A 17 -39.24 -12.42 -11.17
CA SER A 17 -39.48 -13.86 -11.47
C SER A 17 -39.89 -14.44 -12.86
N GLU A 18 -39.08 -15.43 -13.28
CA GLU A 18 -39.34 -16.74 -13.94
C GLU A 18 -40.02 -16.94 -15.33
N ARG A 19 -39.29 -17.72 -16.16
CA ARG A 19 -39.65 -18.72 -17.21
C ARG A 19 -40.47 -18.34 -18.46
N GLU A 20 -39.88 -18.62 -19.64
CA GLU A 20 -40.37 -19.59 -20.65
C GLU A 20 -39.40 -19.69 -21.86
N PHE A 21 -38.85 -20.88 -22.19
CA PHE A 21 -39.12 -21.64 -23.44
C PHE A 21 -38.20 -22.86 -23.64
N ARG A 22 -38.72 -23.87 -24.34
CA ARG A 22 -38.05 -25.13 -24.72
C ARG A 22 -38.58 -25.53 -26.11
N GLU A 23 -37.69 -25.81 -27.06
CA GLU A 23 -37.91 -26.58 -28.29
C GLU A 23 -36.51 -27.08 -28.73
N ASP A 24 -36.26 -28.22 -29.36
CA ASP A 24 -36.87 -29.54 -29.45
C ASP A 24 -36.02 -30.27 -30.53
N PHE A 25 -35.46 -31.46 -30.27
CA PHE A 25 -35.23 -32.48 -31.31
C PHE A 25 -34.81 -33.84 -30.72
N GLU A 26 -35.72 -34.81 -30.70
CA GLU A 26 -35.40 -36.23 -30.53
C GLU A 26 -34.86 -36.83 -31.82
N VAL A 27 -33.85 -37.73 -31.76
CA VAL A 27 -33.82 -38.96 -32.59
C VAL A 27 -33.18 -40.13 -31.81
N ASN A 28 -33.83 -41.29 -31.91
CA ASN A 28 -33.47 -42.59 -31.31
C ASN A 28 -32.29 -43.31 -32.02
N PHE A 29 -31.51 -44.16 -31.32
CA PHE A 29 -31.52 -45.66 -31.42
C PHE A 29 -30.30 -46.38 -30.77
N VAL A 30 -30.59 -47.37 -29.89
CA VAL A 30 -29.92 -48.70 -29.70
C VAL A 30 -28.38 -48.82 -29.89
N GLY A 31 -27.55 -49.35 -28.98
CA GLY A 31 -27.76 -50.29 -27.86
C GLY A 31 -26.85 -51.54 -27.95
N ARG A 32 -26.33 -51.99 -26.79
CA ARG A 32 -25.54 -53.23 -26.50
C ARG A 32 -24.06 -53.30 -26.97
N ALA A 33 -23.15 -54.05 -26.34
CA ALA A 33 -22.95 -54.55 -24.94
C ALA A 33 -21.68 -55.47 -24.87
N PHE A 34 -21.26 -55.84 -23.65
CA PHE A 34 -20.49 -57.04 -23.24
C PHE A 34 -18.92 -57.05 -23.25
N THR A 35 -18.35 -56.88 -22.04
CA THR A 35 -17.43 -57.81 -21.28
C THR A 35 -16.04 -58.22 -21.82
N ALA A 36 -15.05 -58.64 -21.00
CA ALA A 36 -14.74 -58.53 -19.55
C ALA A 36 -13.42 -59.32 -19.24
N CYS A 37 -13.04 -59.36 -17.95
CA CYS A 37 -12.15 -60.32 -17.25
C CYS A 37 -10.65 -60.02 -17.14
N ASP A 38 -10.30 -59.50 -15.96
CA ASP A 38 -9.48 -60.15 -14.92
C ASP A 38 -8.10 -60.74 -15.26
N SER A 39 -7.10 -60.33 -14.47
CA SER A 39 -6.08 -61.26 -13.96
C SER A 39 -5.55 -60.88 -12.56
N LEU A 40 -4.91 -61.82 -11.88
CA LEU A 40 -4.82 -61.93 -10.43
C LEU A 40 -3.36 -62.09 -9.93
N ARG A 41 -2.93 -61.21 -9.01
CA ARG A 41 -1.93 -61.38 -7.93
C ARG A 41 -0.45 -61.82 -8.18
N ILE A 42 0.45 -60.96 -7.68
CA ILE A 42 1.57 -61.21 -6.72
C ILE A 42 2.79 -62.06 -7.17
N GLY A 43 4.01 -61.51 -7.01
CA GLY A 43 5.24 -62.30 -6.80
C GLY A 43 6.61 -61.61 -6.99
N VAL A 44 7.10 -60.89 -5.97
CA VAL A 44 8.53 -60.48 -5.77
C VAL A 44 9.32 -61.73 -5.22
N PRO A 45 10.67 -61.92 -5.28
CA PRO A 45 11.72 -60.88 -5.24
C PRO A 45 13.14 -61.11 -5.86
N ASN A 46 13.97 -60.05 -5.75
CA ASN A 46 15.42 -59.99 -5.52
C ASN A 46 16.49 -60.23 -6.64
N ALA A 47 17.36 -59.20 -6.77
CA ALA A 47 18.84 -59.22 -6.78
C ALA A 47 19.67 -59.03 -8.08
N SER A 48 20.68 -58.17 -7.93
CA SER A 48 22.01 -58.10 -8.58
C SER A 48 22.19 -57.59 -10.03
N GLU A 49 23.01 -56.53 -10.15
CA GLU A 49 23.84 -56.17 -11.33
C GLU A 49 24.89 -57.27 -11.67
N PRO A 50 25.65 -57.28 -12.81
CA PRO A 50 26.01 -56.14 -13.68
C PRO A 50 26.29 -56.35 -15.20
N ARG A 51 26.52 -55.22 -15.91
CA ARG A 51 27.44 -54.98 -17.08
C ARG A 51 27.17 -55.53 -18.51
N LEU A 52 27.20 -54.57 -19.45
CA LEU A 52 27.86 -54.54 -20.79
C LEU A 52 27.47 -55.56 -21.90
N GLY A 53 27.12 -55.02 -23.08
CA GLY A 53 27.14 -55.76 -24.35
C GLY A 53 26.48 -55.03 -25.54
N GLU A 54 27.25 -54.22 -26.27
CA GLU A 54 26.80 -53.59 -27.53
C GLU A 54 26.43 -54.62 -28.62
N ASN A 55 25.46 -54.28 -29.48
CA ASN A 55 25.44 -54.77 -30.86
C ASN A 55 24.80 -53.74 -31.81
N VAL A 56 25.66 -53.15 -32.66
CA VAL A 56 25.28 -52.13 -33.64
C VAL A 56 24.70 -52.78 -34.89
N MET A 57 23.54 -52.30 -35.37
CA MET A 57 23.27 -52.31 -36.82
C MET A 57 22.42 -51.10 -37.24
N LYS A 58 23.06 -50.14 -37.93
CA LYS A 58 22.39 -49.04 -38.64
C LYS A 58 21.55 -49.59 -39.79
N ILE A 59 20.39 -48.97 -40.06
CA ILE A 59 19.91 -48.64 -41.41
C ILE A 59 19.04 -47.36 -41.35
N SER A 60 19.24 -46.54 -42.38
CA SER A 60 18.78 -45.18 -42.67
C SER A 60 17.40 -44.69 -42.20
N ILE A 61 17.43 -43.50 -41.58
CA ILE A 61 16.77 -42.25 -42.03
C ILE A 61 15.70 -42.45 -43.14
N ALA A 62 14.43 -42.39 -42.75
CA ALA A 62 13.38 -41.56 -43.38
C ALA A 62 12.04 -41.75 -42.65
N ILE A 63 11.26 -40.66 -42.51
CA ILE A 63 9.86 -40.59 -42.03
C ILE A 63 9.72 -40.62 -40.49
N LEU A 64 8.87 -39.73 -39.97
CA LEU A 64 8.56 -39.46 -38.55
C LEU A 64 9.62 -38.67 -37.75
N GLY A 65 10.23 -37.68 -38.39
CA GLY A 65 10.32 -36.34 -37.78
C GLY A 65 9.07 -35.53 -38.20
N SER A 66 8.75 -34.46 -37.46
CA SER A 66 7.53 -33.64 -37.61
C SER A 66 6.23 -34.32 -37.15
N LEU A 67 6.08 -34.50 -35.83
CA LEU A 67 4.92 -34.02 -35.07
C LEU A 67 5.31 -33.99 -33.58
N LEU A 68 4.92 -32.93 -32.86
CA LEU A 68 5.12 -32.75 -31.40
C LEU A 68 6.59 -32.65 -30.94
N LEU A 69 7.18 -31.46 -31.05
CA LEU A 69 8.19 -30.87 -30.13
C LEU A 69 8.61 -29.47 -30.64
N ILE A 70 7.69 -28.50 -30.58
CA ILE A 70 8.01 -27.05 -30.56
C ILE A 70 6.94 -26.35 -29.72
N SER A 71 7.25 -26.06 -28.46
CA SER A 71 6.54 -25.10 -27.62
C SER A 71 7.53 -24.57 -26.58
N SER A 72 8.54 -23.84 -27.07
CA SER A 72 9.68 -23.34 -26.29
C SER A 72 10.15 -22.01 -26.89
N ALA A 73 9.98 -20.92 -26.15
CA ALA A 73 10.55 -19.56 -26.30
C ALA A 73 10.44 -18.79 -27.64
N SER A 74 10.43 -19.42 -28.82
CA SER A 74 10.76 -18.78 -30.12
C SER A 74 9.65 -17.91 -30.75
N ALA A 75 8.75 -17.32 -29.97
CA ALA A 75 7.46 -16.79 -30.47
C ALA A 75 7.26 -15.26 -30.37
N GLN A 76 8.19 -14.50 -29.78
CA GLN A 76 8.04 -13.04 -29.63
C GLN A 76 8.23 -12.28 -30.96
N THR A 77 9.30 -12.55 -31.72
CA THR A 77 9.49 -11.96 -33.06
C THR A 77 8.87 -12.84 -34.13
N ALA A 78 7.84 -12.34 -34.81
CA ALA A 78 7.12 -13.05 -35.88
C ALA A 78 7.87 -13.04 -37.21
N GLY A 79 8.66 -11.99 -37.47
CA GLY A 79 9.50 -11.87 -38.66
C GLY A 79 10.45 -10.70 -38.58
N TYR A 80 11.63 -10.86 -39.17
CA TYR A 80 12.65 -9.84 -39.29
C TYR A 80 13.23 -9.88 -40.70
N TRP A 81 13.38 -8.72 -41.35
CA TRP A 81 13.92 -8.58 -42.70
C TRP A 81 14.91 -7.43 -42.76
N ARG A 82 15.98 -7.63 -43.52
CA ARG A 82 17.00 -6.63 -43.85
C ARG A 82 17.04 -6.41 -45.36
N LEU A 83 17.06 -5.16 -45.80
CA LEU A 83 16.83 -4.75 -47.20
C LEU A 83 17.98 -3.89 -47.72
N GLU A 84 18.86 -4.50 -48.52
CA GLU A 84 20.22 -3.99 -48.68
C GLU A 84 20.66 -3.54 -50.08
N GLY A 85 21.62 -2.61 -50.11
CA GLY A 85 22.10 -1.96 -51.32
C GLY A 85 22.91 -2.86 -52.26
N PHE A 86 22.30 -3.50 -53.26
CA PHE A 86 23.02 -4.44 -54.13
C PHE A 86 24.02 -3.79 -55.10
N SER A 87 25.32 -4.04 -54.90
CA SER A 87 26.40 -3.58 -55.80
C SER A 87 27.39 -4.66 -56.27
N GLY A 88 27.07 -5.95 -56.09
CA GLY A 88 27.94 -7.04 -56.57
C GLY A 88 27.70 -8.36 -55.85
N LEU A 89 28.79 -9.02 -55.45
CA LEU A 89 28.75 -10.24 -54.61
C LEU A 89 28.62 -9.93 -53.10
N ILE A 90 28.56 -8.65 -52.74
CA ILE A 90 28.40 -8.13 -51.38
C ILE A 90 27.44 -6.93 -51.50
N ALA A 91 26.46 -6.84 -50.61
CA ALA A 91 25.64 -5.66 -50.47
C ALA A 91 26.28 -4.73 -49.42
N PRO A 92 26.75 -3.53 -49.78
CA PRO A 92 27.11 -2.52 -48.79
C PRO A 92 25.88 -1.97 -48.09
N ASP A 93 25.95 -1.98 -46.76
CA ASP A 93 25.03 -1.30 -45.87
C ASP A 93 24.97 0.21 -46.19
N ILE A 94 23.75 0.73 -46.26
CA ILE A 94 23.43 2.14 -46.52
C ILE A 94 22.49 2.75 -45.47
N GLY A 95 22.13 1.98 -44.44
CA GLY A 95 21.33 2.36 -43.30
C GLY A 95 22.17 2.87 -42.11
N PRO A 96 21.53 3.19 -40.98
CA PRO A 96 22.22 3.61 -39.76
C PRO A 96 22.71 2.44 -38.89
N ASN A 97 22.06 1.28 -38.93
CA ASN A 97 22.32 0.12 -38.07
C ASN A 97 23.21 -0.92 -38.77
N GLN A 98 24.53 -0.77 -38.65
CA GLN A 98 25.54 -1.57 -39.37
C GLN A 98 25.75 -3.00 -38.83
N LEU A 99 24.68 -3.79 -38.69
CA LEU A 99 24.74 -5.20 -38.28
C LEU A 99 25.26 -6.08 -39.42
N ASP A 100 25.77 -7.30 -39.15
CA ASP A 100 26.23 -8.25 -40.20
C ASP A 100 25.61 -9.66 -40.15
N GLY A 101 24.38 -9.76 -39.65
CA GLY A 101 23.36 -10.70 -40.13
C GLY A 101 23.37 -12.12 -39.55
N VAL A 102 22.49 -12.37 -38.57
CA VAL A 102 22.21 -13.71 -38.01
C VAL A 102 20.69 -14.03 -37.98
N HIS A 103 20.40 -15.31 -37.76
CA HIS A 103 19.25 -16.14 -38.13
C HIS A 103 17.86 -15.75 -37.56
N ASN A 104 16.78 -16.03 -38.31
CA ASN A 104 15.42 -16.16 -37.78
C ASN A 104 15.08 -17.65 -37.50
N GLY A 105 14.43 -17.97 -36.39
CA GLY A 105 14.32 -19.33 -35.82
C GLY A 105 13.61 -20.44 -36.62
N PHE A 106 13.28 -20.25 -37.90
CA PHE A 106 12.54 -21.23 -38.72
C PHE A 106 13.14 -21.44 -40.12
N GLY A 107 14.23 -22.21 -40.20
CA GLY A 107 14.60 -23.02 -41.37
C GLY A 107 15.09 -22.30 -42.66
N ALA A 108 16.39 -22.44 -42.93
CA ALA A 108 17.06 -22.22 -44.22
C ALA A 108 16.95 -20.80 -44.83
N THR A 109 18.00 -20.01 -44.58
CA THR A 109 18.35 -18.73 -45.21
C THR A 109 17.86 -18.49 -46.65
N THR A 110 17.19 -17.37 -46.85
CA THR A 110 17.47 -16.49 -48.00
C THR A 110 18.12 -15.22 -47.46
N GLY A 111 19.40 -14.97 -47.79
CA GLY A 111 20.14 -13.80 -47.29
C GLY A 111 19.62 -12.46 -47.82
N ASP A 112 20.32 -11.38 -47.47
CA ASP A 112 19.93 -9.97 -47.64
C ASP A 112 19.11 -9.68 -48.91
N VAL A 113 17.96 -9.04 -48.72
CA VAL A 113 17.05 -8.76 -49.82
C VAL A 113 17.54 -7.51 -50.55
N ALA A 114 18.25 -7.74 -51.65
CA ALA A 114 18.78 -6.72 -52.56
C ALA A 114 17.73 -5.68 -53.04
N VAL A 115 17.81 -4.43 -52.55
CA VAL A 115 16.95 -3.29 -52.98
C VAL A 115 17.78 -2.01 -53.21
N PRO A 116 18.02 -1.60 -54.46
CA PRO A 116 18.69 -0.32 -54.73
C PRO A 116 17.79 0.92 -54.54
N VAL A 117 16.50 0.82 -54.91
CA VAL A 117 15.42 1.82 -54.71
C VAL A 117 14.07 1.08 -54.89
N ILE A 118 13.04 1.35 -54.07
CA ILE A 118 11.67 0.92 -54.37
C ILE A 118 11.11 1.82 -55.52
N PRO A 119 10.89 1.30 -56.75
CA PRO A 119 10.75 2.17 -57.92
C PRO A 119 9.40 2.89 -58.03
N LEU A 120 9.42 4.11 -58.57
CA LEU A 120 8.26 4.61 -59.31
C LEU A 120 8.13 3.85 -60.64
N LEU A 121 6.89 3.53 -61.01
CA LEU A 121 6.52 2.90 -62.27
C LEU A 121 7.04 3.67 -63.51
N GLU A 122 7.99 3.08 -64.25
CA GLU A 122 8.03 3.14 -65.73
C GLU A 122 8.86 1.96 -66.33
N LEU A 123 8.63 1.64 -67.61
CA LEU A 123 8.94 0.33 -68.22
C LEU A 123 10.35 0.21 -68.85
N ALA A 124 11.11 -0.87 -68.54
CA ALA A 124 11.74 -1.82 -69.51
C ALA A 124 12.93 -2.65 -68.95
N ASN A 125 12.96 -3.96 -69.27
CA ASN A 125 14.09 -4.91 -69.35
C ASN A 125 15.53 -4.37 -69.14
N THR A 126 16.48 -4.99 -68.42
CA THR A 126 16.66 -6.38 -67.91
C THR A 126 17.95 -6.42 -67.04
N ALA A 127 18.32 -7.43 -66.21
CA ALA A 127 17.80 -8.76 -65.84
C ALA A 127 18.55 -9.31 -64.58
N ALA A 128 18.07 -10.46 -64.07
CA ALA A 128 18.79 -11.56 -63.39
C ALA A 128 18.55 -11.78 -61.87
N PHE A 129 18.13 -13.02 -61.55
CA PHE A 129 18.15 -13.76 -60.27
C PHE A 129 17.12 -13.49 -59.12
N ALA A 130 15.96 -14.14 -59.25
CA ALA A 130 15.55 -15.27 -58.39
C ALA A 130 15.30 -15.13 -56.86
N THR A 131 14.50 -14.16 -56.44
CA THR A 131 13.27 -14.44 -55.66
C THR A 131 12.06 -13.94 -56.46
N GLN A 132 10.80 -14.29 -56.13
CA GLN A 132 9.68 -14.23 -57.09
C GLN A 132 9.15 -12.81 -57.46
N TRP A 133 9.92 -12.02 -58.18
CA TRP A 133 9.42 -10.87 -58.95
C TRP A 133 8.63 -11.36 -60.18
N GLN A 134 7.30 -11.41 -60.07
CA GLN A 134 6.42 -11.87 -61.14
C GLN A 134 5.93 -10.72 -62.04
N ASN A 135 6.45 -10.64 -63.27
CA ASN A 135 5.99 -9.74 -64.35
C ASN A 135 6.32 -8.24 -64.14
N SER A 136 6.25 -7.45 -65.22
CA SER A 136 6.57 -6.00 -65.26
C SER A 136 5.55 -5.10 -64.54
N SER A 137 4.84 -5.64 -63.56
CA SER A 137 3.74 -5.02 -62.80
C SER A 137 3.88 -5.15 -61.28
N THR A 138 5.00 -5.73 -60.80
CA THR A 138 5.25 -6.00 -59.37
C THR A 138 6.59 -5.43 -58.90
N ALA A 139 7.11 -4.42 -59.61
CA ALA A 139 8.42 -3.86 -59.36
C ALA A 139 8.43 -2.99 -58.10
N GLY A 140 9.06 -3.46 -57.02
CA GLY A 140 9.31 -2.68 -55.79
C GLY A 140 8.65 -3.15 -54.50
N VAL A 141 7.96 -4.28 -54.49
CA VAL A 141 7.30 -4.81 -53.27
C VAL A 141 7.92 -6.15 -52.90
N VAL A 142 8.31 -6.31 -51.64
CA VAL A 142 8.68 -7.61 -51.09
C VAL A 142 7.40 -8.32 -50.67
N ARG A 143 7.19 -9.53 -51.18
CA ARG A 143 6.07 -10.39 -50.81
C ARG A 143 6.60 -11.53 -49.95
N VAL A 144 6.06 -11.64 -48.75
CA VAL A 144 6.30 -12.75 -47.83
C VAL A 144 5.06 -13.65 -47.85
N ASP A 145 5.24 -14.89 -48.27
CA ASP A 145 4.19 -15.91 -48.15
C ASP A 145 4.09 -16.34 -46.68
N ASP A 146 2.86 -16.44 -46.17
CA ASP A 146 2.55 -16.62 -44.75
C ASP A 146 1.40 -17.63 -44.62
N ASP A 147 1.60 -18.81 -45.20
CA ASP A 147 0.60 -19.87 -45.31
C ASP A 147 0.22 -20.45 -43.92
N ASP A 148 1.12 -20.34 -42.94
CA ASP A 148 0.93 -20.72 -41.53
C ASP A 148 0.39 -19.57 -40.66
N GLU A 149 0.11 -18.39 -41.24
CA GLU A 149 -0.52 -17.22 -40.61
C GLU A 149 0.26 -16.61 -39.44
N ASN A 150 1.58 -16.77 -39.47
CA ASN A 150 2.48 -16.30 -38.42
C ASN A 150 2.58 -14.78 -38.33
N LEU A 151 2.20 -14.04 -39.38
CA LEU A 151 2.28 -12.58 -39.48
C LEU A 151 0.90 -11.90 -39.40
N ARG A 152 -0.15 -12.59 -38.92
CA ARG A 152 -1.49 -12.00 -38.70
C ARG A 152 -1.55 -11.05 -37.51
N MET A 153 -2.41 -10.04 -37.61
CA MET A 153 -2.81 -9.26 -36.43
C MET A 153 -3.94 -9.98 -35.68
N GLY A 154 -3.60 -10.55 -34.53
CA GLY A 154 -4.48 -11.38 -33.72
C GLY A 154 -5.45 -10.59 -32.82
N ALA A 155 -5.73 -11.15 -31.64
CA ALA A 155 -6.30 -10.40 -30.50
C ALA A 155 -5.24 -9.98 -29.47
N ALA A 156 -4.03 -10.50 -29.62
CA ALA A 156 -2.87 -10.16 -28.82
C ALA A 156 -2.21 -8.86 -29.30
N ASP A 157 -1.23 -8.43 -28.51
CA ASP A 157 -0.36 -7.31 -28.81
C ASP A 157 0.47 -7.56 -30.09
N PHE A 158 0.97 -6.48 -30.68
CA PHE A 158 1.97 -6.57 -31.74
C PHE A 158 2.81 -5.29 -31.80
N THR A 159 3.99 -5.39 -32.40
CA THR A 159 4.80 -4.24 -32.82
C THR A 159 5.29 -4.45 -34.25
N ILE A 160 5.15 -3.45 -35.11
CA ILE A 160 5.81 -3.37 -36.43
C ILE A 160 6.73 -2.15 -36.39
N GLU A 161 7.99 -2.31 -36.74
CA GLU A 161 8.96 -1.21 -36.82
C GLU A 161 9.87 -1.36 -38.04
N ALA A 162 10.43 -0.24 -38.51
CA ALA A 162 11.38 -0.24 -39.61
C ALA A 162 12.26 1.03 -39.63
N TRP A 163 13.44 0.91 -40.21
CA TRP A 163 14.19 2.07 -40.71
C TRP A 163 13.75 2.39 -42.15
N ILE A 164 13.35 3.64 -42.39
CA ILE A 164 12.92 4.12 -43.71
C ILE A 164 13.67 5.39 -44.12
N ARG A 165 13.81 5.59 -45.43
CA ARG A 165 14.26 6.87 -45.99
C ARG A 165 13.42 7.25 -47.19
N LEU A 166 12.67 8.34 -47.10
CA LEU A 166 11.82 8.78 -48.20
C LEU A 166 12.64 9.46 -49.31
N SER A 167 12.30 9.15 -50.57
CA SER A 167 12.85 9.83 -51.75
C SER A 167 12.05 11.08 -52.14
N GLN A 168 10.81 11.19 -51.64
CA GLN A 168 9.92 12.33 -51.77
C GLN A 168 8.76 12.23 -50.77
N ASN A 169 8.25 13.38 -50.34
CA ASN A 169 7.07 13.47 -49.48
C ASN A 169 5.78 13.57 -50.28
N SER A 170 4.66 13.43 -49.58
CA SER A 170 3.32 13.61 -50.13
C SER A 170 3.17 15.05 -50.65
N THR A 171 2.74 15.18 -51.90
CA THR A 171 2.57 16.49 -52.57
C THR A 171 1.12 16.84 -52.86
N ASN A 172 0.17 16.01 -52.41
CA ASN A 172 -1.28 16.29 -52.40
C ASN A 172 -2.02 15.28 -51.52
N SER A 173 -3.07 15.72 -50.82
CA SER A 173 -4.00 14.86 -50.09
C SER A 173 -4.96 14.13 -51.05
N GLY A 174 -4.40 13.25 -51.87
CA GLY A 174 -5.12 12.36 -52.78
C GLY A 174 -4.68 10.91 -52.62
N VAL A 175 -5.59 9.96 -52.85
CA VAL A 175 -5.37 8.51 -52.65
C VAL A 175 -4.01 8.00 -53.15
N ASN A 176 -3.52 8.48 -54.29
CA ASN A 176 -2.28 7.99 -54.91
C ASN A 176 -0.99 8.45 -54.21
N GLN A 177 -1.04 9.30 -53.18
CA GLN A 177 0.12 9.69 -52.37
C GLN A 177 0.28 8.91 -51.06
N ARG A 178 -0.68 8.02 -50.70
CA ARG A 178 -0.53 7.11 -49.55
C ARG A 178 0.72 6.24 -49.73
N GLN A 179 1.65 6.28 -48.77
CA GLN A 179 2.89 5.49 -48.79
C GLN A 179 2.78 4.37 -47.76
N HIS A 180 2.77 3.12 -48.24
CA HIS A 180 2.56 1.91 -47.42
C HIS A 180 3.88 1.22 -47.11
N LEU A 181 4.21 1.09 -45.81
CA LEU A 181 5.35 0.31 -45.34
C LEU A 181 5.01 -1.18 -45.30
N CYS A 182 3.91 -1.56 -44.67
CA CYS A 182 3.43 -2.95 -44.59
C CYS A 182 1.93 -3.06 -44.90
N PHE A 183 1.52 -4.16 -45.53
CA PHE A 183 0.11 -4.44 -45.86
C PHE A 183 -0.15 -5.95 -45.94
N LYS A 184 -1.06 -6.48 -45.12
CA LYS A 184 -1.49 -7.89 -45.18
C LYS A 184 -2.98 -7.98 -45.49
N LYS A 185 -3.33 -8.75 -46.53
CA LYS A 185 -4.72 -9.09 -46.86
C LYS A 185 -4.83 -10.40 -47.62
N ARG A 186 -6.04 -10.96 -47.65
CA ARG A 186 -6.40 -12.12 -48.50
C ARG A 186 -6.28 -11.80 -50.00
N LEU A 187 -5.77 -12.75 -50.77
CA LEU A 187 -5.72 -12.64 -52.23
C LEU A 187 -7.13 -12.71 -52.83
N GLY A 188 -7.52 -11.66 -53.57
CA GLY A 188 -8.85 -11.56 -54.21
C GLY A 188 -9.91 -10.87 -53.37
N ALA A 189 -9.58 -10.51 -52.13
CA ALA A 189 -10.49 -9.80 -51.23
C ALA A 189 -10.49 -8.28 -51.48
N GLY A 190 -11.61 -7.63 -51.13
CA GLY A 190 -11.80 -6.19 -51.28
C GLY A 190 -10.88 -5.36 -50.39
N ASP A 191 -10.81 -4.05 -50.63
CA ASP A 191 -10.02 -3.13 -49.79
C ASP A 191 -10.59 -2.97 -48.36
N VAL A 192 -11.80 -3.50 -48.10
CA VAL A 192 -12.44 -3.59 -46.77
C VAL A 192 -12.10 -4.90 -46.03
N GLU A 193 -11.53 -5.89 -46.72
CA GLU A 193 -11.17 -7.22 -46.21
C GLU A 193 -9.64 -7.32 -46.04
N MET A 194 -9.07 -6.41 -45.25
CA MET A 194 -7.63 -6.35 -44.97
C MET A 194 -7.36 -6.61 -43.48
N ASP A 195 -6.31 -7.38 -43.20
CA ASP A 195 -5.87 -7.70 -41.84
C ASP A 195 -5.32 -6.42 -41.19
N TYR A 196 -4.23 -5.90 -41.75
CA TYR A 196 -3.69 -4.59 -41.40
C TYR A 196 -2.95 -3.92 -42.55
N GLY A 197 -2.69 -2.63 -42.40
CA GLY A 197 -1.81 -1.85 -43.25
C GLY A 197 -1.25 -0.64 -42.51
N PHE A 198 0.07 -0.57 -42.44
CA PHE A 198 0.82 0.54 -41.87
C PHE A 198 1.30 1.47 -42.98
N LEU A 199 0.95 2.75 -42.86
CA LEU A 199 1.33 3.82 -43.77
C LEU A 199 2.29 4.77 -43.03
N VAL A 200 3.37 5.11 -43.71
CA VAL A 200 4.36 6.10 -43.23
C VAL A 200 4.07 7.50 -43.76
N GLN A 201 3.16 7.62 -44.73
CA GLN A 201 2.49 8.88 -45.10
C GLN A 201 1.03 8.62 -45.48
N ALA A 202 0.11 9.26 -44.75
CA ALA A 202 -1.33 9.04 -44.78
C ALA A 202 -2.05 9.53 -46.05
N GLY A 203 -1.43 10.41 -46.85
CA GLY A 203 -2.01 10.91 -48.10
C GLY A 203 -3.32 11.71 -47.89
N ASP A 204 -4.44 11.22 -48.43
CA ASP A 204 -5.78 11.80 -48.22
C ASP A 204 -6.50 11.32 -46.94
N LEU A 205 -5.85 10.49 -46.13
CA LEU A 205 -6.37 10.10 -44.82
C LEU A 205 -5.95 11.07 -43.71
N GLY A 206 -4.82 11.76 -43.90
CA GLY A 206 -4.29 12.78 -42.99
C GLY A 206 -4.67 14.21 -43.39
N SER A 207 -4.27 15.16 -42.55
CA SER A 207 -4.50 16.60 -42.71
C SER A 207 -3.43 17.28 -43.58
N SER A 208 -2.16 16.93 -43.40
CA SER A 208 -1.03 17.32 -44.27
C SER A 208 -0.79 16.27 -45.36
N GLY A 209 -1.05 15.01 -45.03
CA GLY A 209 -0.78 13.83 -45.83
C GLY A 209 0.59 13.20 -45.58
N ASN A 210 1.39 13.74 -44.65
CA ASN A 210 2.69 13.20 -44.22
C ASN A 210 2.59 12.40 -42.90
N GLU A 211 1.42 12.38 -42.26
CA GLU A 211 1.21 11.69 -41.00
C GLU A 211 1.39 10.16 -41.13
N LEU A 212 1.82 9.49 -40.07
CA LEU A 212 1.70 8.03 -39.98
C LEU A 212 0.21 7.63 -39.88
N ALA A 213 -0.16 6.47 -40.44
CA ALA A 213 -1.52 5.95 -40.29
C ALA A 213 -1.58 4.42 -40.26
N PHE A 214 -2.47 3.88 -39.45
CA PHE A 214 -2.75 2.45 -39.35
C PHE A 214 -4.18 2.15 -39.77
N ARG A 215 -4.38 1.01 -40.43
CA ARG A 215 -5.68 0.61 -40.99
C ARG A 215 -5.89 -0.89 -40.83
N CYS A 216 -7.11 -1.30 -40.47
CA CYS A 216 -7.55 -2.70 -40.37
C CYS A 216 -9.03 -2.79 -40.77
N GLY A 217 -9.50 -3.96 -41.23
CA GLY A 217 -10.87 -4.12 -41.72
C GLY A 217 -11.50 -5.47 -41.41
N ASP A 218 -12.79 -5.45 -41.04
CA ASP A 218 -13.58 -6.65 -40.70
C ASP A 218 -14.24 -7.31 -41.92
N GLY A 219 -14.07 -6.74 -43.13
CA GLY A 219 -14.76 -7.12 -44.35
C GLY A 219 -16.07 -6.38 -44.62
N THR A 220 -16.54 -5.57 -43.67
CA THR A 220 -17.71 -4.70 -43.78
C THR A 220 -17.36 -3.21 -43.61
N THR A 221 -16.37 -2.90 -42.77
CA THR A 221 -15.86 -1.56 -42.45
C THR A 221 -14.33 -1.54 -42.46
N ILE A 222 -13.75 -0.34 -42.56
CA ILE A 222 -12.30 -0.14 -42.37
C ILE A 222 -12.13 0.88 -41.25
N THR A 223 -11.45 0.48 -40.18
CA THR A 223 -10.96 1.40 -39.17
C THR A 223 -9.67 2.04 -39.69
N THR A 224 -9.50 3.34 -39.45
CA THR A 224 -8.30 4.08 -39.84
C THR A 224 -7.96 5.04 -38.73
N VAL A 225 -6.76 4.91 -38.20
CA VAL A 225 -6.18 5.76 -37.16
C VAL A 225 -5.02 6.53 -37.79
N VAL A 226 -4.92 7.82 -37.51
CA VAL A 226 -3.90 8.71 -38.06
C VAL A 226 -3.18 9.38 -36.90
N SER A 227 -1.86 9.41 -36.97
CA SER A 227 -1.00 9.97 -35.94
C SER A 227 -0.91 11.51 -36.03
N ASP A 228 -0.53 12.16 -34.93
CA ASP A 228 -0.01 13.54 -34.96
C ASP A 228 1.48 13.61 -35.38
N LEU A 229 2.18 12.46 -35.50
CA LEU A 229 3.56 12.37 -35.97
C LEU A 229 3.65 12.33 -37.50
N GLU A 230 4.60 13.08 -38.06
CA GLU A 230 4.83 13.22 -39.50
C GLU A 230 6.30 12.96 -39.90
N VAL A 231 6.52 12.28 -41.03
CA VAL A 231 7.82 12.24 -41.71
C VAL A 231 7.87 13.36 -42.75
N THR A 232 8.64 14.41 -42.47
CA THR A 232 8.58 15.69 -43.22
C THR A 232 9.85 16.04 -44.02
N ASP A 233 10.93 15.27 -43.89
CA ASP A 233 12.14 15.40 -44.71
C ASP A 233 12.48 14.09 -45.47
N LEU A 234 13.73 13.90 -45.88
CA LEU A 234 14.20 12.84 -46.80
C LEU A 234 15.47 12.13 -46.27
N GLU A 235 15.73 12.23 -44.97
CA GLU A 235 16.76 11.46 -44.27
C GLU A 235 16.22 10.11 -43.78
N TRP A 236 17.05 9.36 -43.05
CA TRP A 236 16.67 8.12 -42.40
C TRP A 236 15.87 8.41 -41.13
N HIS A 237 14.75 7.71 -40.95
CA HIS A 237 13.92 7.75 -39.76
C HIS A 237 13.59 6.32 -39.30
N HIS A 238 13.58 6.09 -37.99
CA HIS A 238 12.95 4.92 -37.39
C HIS A 238 11.44 5.19 -37.29
N VAL A 239 10.62 4.26 -37.76
CA VAL A 239 9.16 4.36 -37.68
C VAL A 239 8.58 3.09 -37.08
N SER A 240 7.61 3.24 -36.17
CA SER A 240 6.96 2.10 -35.54
C SER A 240 5.46 2.27 -35.38
N VAL A 241 4.76 1.15 -35.23
CA VAL A 241 3.38 1.06 -34.80
C VAL A 241 3.19 -0.18 -33.92
N ALA A 242 2.69 0.01 -32.70
CA ALA A 242 2.48 -1.05 -31.72
C ALA A 242 1.03 -0.99 -31.18
N TYR A 243 0.44 -2.15 -30.88
CA TYR A 243 -0.90 -2.25 -30.29
C TYR A 243 -0.83 -2.96 -28.94
N ASP A 244 -1.43 -2.33 -27.94
CA ASP A 244 -1.66 -2.90 -26.61
C ASP A 244 -3.14 -3.32 -26.53
N ALA A 245 -3.35 -4.64 -26.42
CA ALA A 245 -4.66 -5.28 -26.41
C ALA A 245 -5.42 -5.09 -25.08
N ALA A 246 -4.69 -4.91 -23.97
CA ALA A 246 -5.28 -4.68 -22.66
C ALA A 246 -5.87 -3.27 -22.56
N ARG A 247 -5.11 -2.26 -22.98
CA ARG A 247 -5.49 -0.84 -23.00
C ARG A 247 -6.30 -0.45 -24.24
N LYS A 248 -6.28 -1.27 -25.30
CA LYS A 248 -6.94 -1.03 -26.61
C LYS A 248 -6.45 0.25 -27.29
N ILE A 249 -5.15 0.48 -27.23
CA ILE A 249 -4.48 1.63 -27.84
C ILE A 249 -3.52 1.18 -28.93
N ILE A 250 -3.29 2.06 -29.89
CA ILE A 250 -2.24 1.92 -30.88
C ILE A 250 -1.27 3.10 -30.74
N ARG A 251 0.01 2.80 -30.55
CA ARG A 251 1.10 3.75 -30.41
C ARG A 251 1.87 3.83 -31.73
N PHE A 252 1.96 5.02 -32.31
CA PHE A 252 2.87 5.31 -33.41
C PHE A 252 4.19 5.84 -32.86
N GLY A 253 5.31 5.55 -33.53
CA GLY A 253 6.63 6.10 -33.21
C GLY A 253 7.34 6.67 -34.44
N VAL A 254 8.07 7.77 -34.25
CA VAL A 254 9.04 8.34 -35.21
C VAL A 254 10.26 8.81 -34.42
N ASP A 255 11.43 8.23 -34.66
CA ASP A 255 12.71 8.59 -34.01
C ASP A 255 12.64 8.72 -32.47
N GLY A 256 11.93 7.79 -31.81
CA GLY A 256 11.71 7.79 -30.35
C GLY A 256 10.60 8.73 -29.85
N ALA A 257 10.01 9.59 -30.69
CA ALA A 257 8.80 10.32 -30.33
C ALA A 257 7.56 9.45 -30.56
N PHE A 258 6.60 9.45 -29.62
CA PHE A 258 5.40 8.60 -29.68
C PHE A 258 4.07 9.38 -29.67
N ASP A 259 3.04 8.79 -30.27
CA ASP A 259 1.65 9.24 -30.24
C ASP A 259 0.69 8.05 -30.07
N GLU A 260 -0.11 8.06 -29.00
CA GLU A 260 -1.04 6.99 -28.65
C GLU A 260 -2.48 7.36 -28.98
N ARG A 261 -3.17 6.46 -29.68
CA ARG A 261 -4.54 6.64 -30.15
C ARG A 261 -5.42 5.45 -29.76
N PRO A 262 -6.70 5.65 -29.41
CA PRO A 262 -7.60 4.54 -29.12
C PRO A 262 -7.89 3.71 -30.38
N LEU A 263 -7.85 2.38 -30.26
CA LEU A 263 -8.22 1.44 -31.30
C LEU A 263 -9.12 0.33 -30.72
N GLU A 264 -10.43 0.60 -30.68
CA GLU A 264 -11.40 -0.44 -30.31
C GLU A 264 -11.47 -1.53 -31.39
N LYS A 265 -10.99 -2.72 -31.03
CA LYS A 265 -10.94 -3.88 -31.91
C LYS A 265 -12.35 -4.40 -32.25
N GLN A 266 -12.84 -4.13 -33.46
CA GLN A 266 -14.10 -4.69 -33.96
C GLN A 266 -13.86 -5.81 -35.00
N ASN A 267 -14.21 -7.04 -34.60
CA ASN A 267 -14.57 -8.19 -35.45
C ASN A 267 -13.80 -8.44 -36.77
N TYR A 268 -12.47 -8.36 -36.78
CA TYR A 268 -11.61 -8.85 -37.89
C TYR A 268 -12.10 -10.20 -38.45
N PRO A 269 -11.91 -10.50 -39.75
CA PRO A 269 -12.51 -11.66 -40.41
C PRO A 269 -12.07 -13.00 -39.77
N GLN A 270 -12.82 -13.46 -38.76
CA GLN A 270 -12.30 -14.37 -37.75
C GLN A 270 -11.92 -15.76 -38.26
N TYR A 271 -12.48 -16.19 -39.40
CA TYR A 271 -12.18 -17.49 -40.00
C TYR A 271 -12.02 -17.37 -41.51
N LEU A 272 -11.35 -18.37 -42.10
CA LEU A 272 -10.82 -18.51 -43.48
C LEU A 272 -9.36 -18.03 -43.67
N GLU A 273 -8.68 -18.71 -44.59
CA GLU A 273 -7.27 -18.55 -44.95
C GLU A 273 -6.94 -17.11 -45.37
N GLY A 274 -5.74 -16.67 -45.05
CA GLY A 274 -5.22 -15.32 -45.17
C GLY A 274 -4.46 -15.14 -46.47
N GLY A 275 -3.63 -14.10 -46.52
CA GLY A 275 -2.78 -13.85 -47.67
C GLY A 275 -1.42 -13.29 -47.26
N PRO A 276 -0.53 -13.10 -48.24
CA PRO A 276 0.84 -12.72 -47.99
C PRO A 276 0.94 -11.34 -47.34
N LEU A 277 2.01 -11.13 -46.59
CA LEU A 277 2.46 -9.80 -46.21
C LEU A 277 3.15 -9.15 -47.41
N GLU A 278 2.83 -7.88 -47.67
CA GLU A 278 3.46 -7.05 -48.68
C GLU A 278 4.17 -5.88 -47.99
N ILE A 279 5.50 -5.81 -48.16
CA ILE A 279 6.37 -4.76 -47.61
C ILE A 279 6.77 -3.81 -48.75
N GLY A 280 6.62 -2.51 -48.52
CA GLY A 280 6.89 -1.43 -49.49
C GLY A 280 5.74 -1.10 -50.44
N GLY A 281 4.57 -1.73 -50.32
CA GLY A 281 3.40 -1.35 -51.13
C GLY A 281 2.15 -2.19 -50.87
N ARG A 282 1.07 -1.90 -51.62
CA ARG A 282 -0.21 -2.61 -51.48
C ARG A 282 -0.97 -2.87 -52.78
N ARG A 283 -1.76 -3.94 -52.76
CA ARG A 283 -2.79 -4.25 -53.77
C ARG A 283 -4.15 -3.65 -53.46
N ASN A 284 -4.83 -3.19 -54.50
CA ASN A 284 -6.25 -2.82 -54.47
C ASN A 284 -7.19 -4.06 -54.55
N ALA A 285 -8.50 -3.81 -54.54
CA ALA A 285 -9.57 -4.80 -54.64
C ALA A 285 -9.56 -5.63 -55.94
N SER A 286 -8.84 -5.20 -56.97
CA SER A 286 -8.63 -5.96 -58.23
C SER A 286 -7.32 -6.76 -58.24
N ASN A 287 -6.68 -6.95 -57.07
CA ASN A 287 -5.34 -7.56 -56.88
C ASN A 287 -4.18 -6.88 -57.64
N ALA A 288 -4.40 -5.68 -58.19
CA ALA A 288 -3.36 -4.89 -58.82
C ALA A 288 -2.66 -4.02 -57.78
N TYR A 289 -1.33 -3.96 -57.81
CA TYR A 289 -0.59 -2.97 -57.03
C TYR A 289 -1.00 -1.56 -57.45
N SER A 290 -1.24 -0.69 -56.48
CA SER A 290 -1.74 0.67 -56.75
C SER A 290 -1.07 1.79 -55.94
N GLN A 291 -0.43 1.46 -54.82
CA GLN A 291 0.23 2.39 -53.92
C GLN A 291 1.49 1.74 -53.33
N PHE A 292 2.54 2.53 -53.13
CA PHE A 292 3.90 2.08 -52.82
C PHE A 292 4.58 3.08 -51.88
N LEU A 293 5.50 2.60 -51.05
CA LEU A 293 6.50 3.45 -50.40
C LEU A 293 7.49 3.95 -51.47
N ARG A 294 7.84 5.24 -51.43
CA ARG A 294 8.71 5.89 -52.42
C ARG A 294 10.02 6.27 -51.77
N GLY A 295 10.89 5.29 -51.59
CA GLY A 295 12.11 5.46 -50.80
C GLY A 295 12.89 4.17 -50.66
N LEU A 296 13.65 4.12 -49.58
CA LEU A 296 14.34 2.95 -49.09
C LEU A 296 13.66 2.49 -47.78
N ILE A 297 13.78 1.21 -47.53
CA ILE A 297 13.53 0.54 -46.26
C ILE A 297 14.80 -0.27 -46.03
N ASP A 298 15.25 -0.35 -44.80
CA ASP A 298 16.43 -1.12 -44.40
C ASP A 298 15.99 -2.31 -43.53
N GLU A 299 15.94 -2.14 -42.22
CA GLU A 299 15.44 -3.15 -41.30
C GLU A 299 13.90 -3.07 -41.20
N VAL A 300 13.24 -4.22 -41.05
CA VAL A 300 11.81 -4.34 -40.72
C VAL A 300 11.63 -5.47 -39.71
N ARG A 301 11.11 -5.18 -38.52
CA ARG A 301 10.77 -6.16 -37.47
C ARG A 301 9.27 -6.19 -37.23
N ILE A 302 8.70 -7.39 -37.11
CA ILE A 302 7.32 -7.63 -36.70
C ILE A 302 7.35 -8.58 -35.50
N SER A 303 6.80 -8.14 -34.37
CA SER A 303 6.75 -8.88 -33.10
C SER A 303 5.31 -9.04 -32.62
N ARG A 304 5.02 -10.12 -31.90
CA ARG A 304 3.71 -10.50 -31.32
C ARG A 304 3.51 -9.99 -29.89
N ILE A 305 4.26 -8.95 -29.53
CA ILE A 305 4.24 -8.28 -28.23
C ILE A 305 4.28 -6.78 -28.44
N PHE A 306 3.81 -6.03 -27.44
CA PHE A 306 4.04 -4.59 -27.35
C PHE A 306 5.46 -4.37 -26.82
N LEU A 307 6.36 -3.81 -27.64
CA LEU A 307 7.72 -3.47 -27.23
C LEU A 307 7.72 -2.11 -26.52
N GLY A 308 8.48 -1.95 -25.43
CA GLY A 308 8.75 -0.63 -24.85
C GLY A 308 9.64 0.23 -25.74
N GLU A 309 9.93 1.46 -25.32
CA GLU A 309 10.76 2.41 -26.10
C GLU A 309 12.21 1.92 -26.20
N GLU A 310 12.72 1.43 -25.09
CA GLU A 310 14.05 0.87 -24.86
C GLU A 310 14.33 -0.42 -25.64
N ARG A 311 13.29 -1.09 -26.15
CA ARG A 311 13.38 -2.34 -26.92
C ARG A 311 13.19 -2.16 -28.43
N LEU A 312 13.07 -0.94 -28.94
CA LEU A 312 12.98 -0.66 -30.38
C LEU A 312 14.38 -0.64 -31.04
N LEU A 313 14.42 -0.77 -32.37
CA LEU A 313 15.65 -0.68 -33.19
C LEU A 313 16.21 0.76 -33.30
N THR A 314 16.14 1.56 -32.22
CA THR A 314 16.48 2.98 -32.16
C THR A 314 17.95 3.25 -31.76
N ALA A 315 18.68 2.22 -31.31
CA ALA A 315 20.10 2.27 -30.95
C ALA A 315 20.90 1.19 -31.70
N THR A 316 22.22 1.37 -31.79
CA THR A 316 23.14 0.30 -32.20
C THR A 316 23.11 -0.83 -31.17
N PRO A 317 22.81 -2.08 -31.56
CA PRO A 317 22.77 -3.19 -30.61
C PRO A 317 24.10 -3.42 -29.90
N THR A 318 23.99 -3.87 -28.66
CA THR A 318 25.12 -4.30 -27.84
C THR A 318 25.54 -5.72 -28.26
N ASP A 319 26.84 -5.95 -28.33
CA ASP A 319 27.55 -7.22 -28.58
C ASP A 319 28.69 -7.21 -27.55
N CYS A 320 28.37 -7.63 -26.32
CA CYS A 320 29.23 -7.42 -25.16
C CYS A 320 30.30 -8.52 -25.01
N ASP A 321 30.01 -9.74 -25.46
CA ASP A 321 30.97 -10.85 -25.51
C ASP A 321 31.90 -10.79 -26.75
N GLY A 322 31.53 -9.98 -27.75
CA GLY A 322 32.31 -9.73 -28.97
C GLY A 322 32.21 -10.86 -30.00
N ASN A 323 31.14 -11.67 -29.97
CA ASN A 323 30.98 -12.83 -30.84
C ASN A 323 30.44 -12.46 -32.25
N GLY A 324 29.89 -11.26 -32.45
CA GLY A 324 29.29 -10.79 -33.70
C GLY A 324 27.78 -11.04 -33.83
N ILE A 325 27.13 -11.42 -32.74
CA ILE A 325 25.68 -11.51 -32.56
C ILE A 325 25.31 -10.42 -31.55
N ALA A 326 24.10 -9.85 -31.67
CA ALA A 326 23.62 -8.90 -30.67
C ALA A 326 23.16 -9.66 -29.42
N ASP A 327 23.39 -9.12 -28.22
CA ASP A 327 23.06 -9.79 -26.96
C ASP A 327 21.58 -10.24 -26.92
N GLU A 328 20.65 -9.42 -27.45
CA GLU A 328 19.21 -9.78 -27.55
C GLU A 328 18.93 -11.03 -28.40
N LEU A 329 19.81 -11.36 -29.35
CA LEU A 329 19.71 -12.54 -30.21
C LEU A 329 20.37 -13.77 -29.58
N ASP A 330 21.44 -13.60 -28.80
CA ASP A 330 22.04 -14.71 -28.05
C ASP A 330 21.11 -15.19 -26.94
N ILE A 331 20.51 -14.27 -26.17
CA ILE A 331 19.46 -14.56 -25.19
C ILE A 331 18.23 -15.24 -25.85
N THR A 332 17.89 -14.83 -27.07
CA THR A 332 16.80 -15.46 -27.84
C THR A 332 17.17 -16.87 -28.34
N ALA A 333 18.45 -17.14 -28.61
CA ALA A 333 18.95 -18.42 -29.08
C ALA A 333 19.17 -19.41 -27.93
N ASP A 334 19.66 -18.95 -26.78
CA ASP A 334 19.83 -19.69 -25.54
C ASP A 334 19.32 -18.87 -24.33
N PRO A 335 18.03 -19.04 -23.95
CA PRO A 335 17.43 -18.37 -22.78
C PRO A 335 18.01 -18.80 -21.42
N SER A 336 19.11 -19.57 -21.39
CA SER A 336 19.88 -19.87 -20.18
C SER A 336 21.15 -19.03 -20.02
N ALA A 337 21.45 -18.14 -20.97
CA ALA A 337 22.54 -17.14 -20.91
C ALA A 337 22.08 -15.73 -20.48
N ASP A 338 20.84 -15.65 -20.00
CA ASP A 338 20.19 -14.55 -19.25
C ASP A 338 19.31 -15.25 -18.22
N CYS A 339 19.97 -15.90 -17.25
CA CYS A 339 19.32 -16.83 -16.33
C CYS A 339 18.48 -16.12 -15.27
N ASN A 340 18.86 -14.89 -14.90
CA ASN A 340 18.07 -13.99 -14.05
C ASN A 340 16.92 -13.26 -14.83
N ARG A 341 16.95 -13.29 -16.17
CA ARG A 341 15.96 -12.72 -17.11
C ARG A 341 15.87 -11.20 -17.11
N ASN A 342 16.96 -10.50 -16.76
CA ASN A 342 17.04 -9.05 -16.81
C ASN A 342 17.31 -8.48 -18.23
N ALA A 343 17.50 -9.37 -19.22
CA ALA A 343 17.81 -9.06 -20.62
C ALA A 343 19.21 -8.49 -20.88
N VAL A 344 20.14 -8.71 -19.97
CA VAL A 344 21.60 -8.63 -20.16
C VAL A 344 22.15 -10.05 -20.25
N LEU A 345 23.27 -10.24 -20.94
CA LEU A 345 23.93 -11.55 -21.00
C LEU A 345 24.72 -11.78 -19.71
N ASP A 346 24.51 -12.90 -19.01
CA ASP A 346 25.08 -13.13 -17.66
C ASP A 346 26.61 -12.94 -17.62
N SER A 347 27.29 -13.39 -18.67
CA SER A 347 28.76 -13.29 -18.81
C SER A 347 29.28 -11.84 -18.94
N CYS A 348 28.41 -10.90 -19.31
CA CYS A 348 28.69 -9.48 -19.40
C CYS A 348 28.35 -8.75 -18.10
N GLU A 349 27.34 -9.22 -17.35
CA GLU A 349 27.10 -8.78 -15.98
C GLU A 349 28.29 -9.12 -15.08
N LEU A 350 28.76 -10.38 -15.10
CA LEU A 350 29.96 -10.80 -14.36
C LEU A 350 31.24 -10.05 -14.76
N ALA A 351 31.28 -9.47 -15.96
CA ALA A 351 32.41 -8.68 -16.42
C ALA A 351 32.43 -7.24 -15.86
N ASP A 352 31.26 -6.67 -15.52
CA ASP A 352 31.10 -5.32 -14.95
C ASP A 352 30.89 -5.33 -13.42
N ARG A 353 30.18 -6.36 -12.92
CA ARG A 353 29.88 -6.67 -11.52
C ARG A 353 30.38 -8.08 -11.12
N PRO A 354 31.70 -8.26 -10.89
CA PRO A 354 32.26 -9.54 -10.43
C PRO A 354 31.82 -9.95 -9.02
N ASP A 355 31.14 -9.05 -8.31
CA ASP A 355 30.54 -9.25 -6.99
C ASP A 355 29.25 -10.10 -7.03
N LEU A 356 28.69 -10.37 -8.21
CA LEU A 356 27.51 -11.24 -8.41
C LEU A 356 27.88 -12.74 -8.57
N ASP A 357 29.17 -13.10 -8.59
CA ASP A 357 29.71 -14.46 -8.47
C ASP A 357 30.63 -14.49 -7.24
N CYS A 358 30.02 -14.48 -6.07
CA CYS A 358 30.74 -14.43 -4.80
C CYS A 358 31.42 -15.76 -4.48
N ASN A 359 30.82 -16.87 -4.88
CA ASN A 359 31.39 -18.19 -4.65
C ASN A 359 32.56 -18.53 -5.61
N LEU A 360 32.73 -17.73 -6.68
CA LEU A 360 33.80 -17.76 -7.68
C LEU A 360 33.83 -19.04 -8.54
N ASP A 361 32.66 -19.60 -8.85
CA ASP A 361 32.53 -20.76 -9.74
C ASP A 361 32.25 -20.40 -11.21
N GLY A 362 31.89 -19.15 -11.49
CA GLY A 362 31.74 -18.59 -12.85
C GLY A 362 30.32 -18.54 -13.38
N GLU A 363 29.32 -18.79 -12.55
CA GLU A 363 27.90 -18.50 -12.79
C GLU A 363 27.45 -17.38 -11.83
N ILE A 364 26.43 -16.59 -12.19
CA ILE A 364 25.87 -15.59 -11.26
C ILE A 364 25.15 -16.33 -10.13
N ASP A 365 25.33 -15.94 -8.87
CA ASP A 365 24.68 -16.58 -7.72
C ASP A 365 23.13 -16.60 -7.86
N THR A 366 22.53 -15.53 -8.43
CA THR A 366 21.09 -15.42 -8.83
C THR A 366 20.61 -16.50 -9.81
N CYS A 367 21.52 -17.27 -10.40
CA CYS A 367 21.20 -18.31 -11.37
C CYS A 367 21.41 -19.73 -10.84
N GLN A 368 22.02 -19.89 -9.66
CA GLN A 368 22.34 -21.21 -9.08
C GLN A 368 21.23 -21.75 -8.16
N ILE A 369 20.02 -21.21 -8.38
CA ILE A 369 18.85 -21.27 -7.52
C ILE A 369 18.18 -22.66 -7.44
N ALA A 370 17.76 -23.07 -6.22
CA ALA A 370 16.98 -24.28 -5.97
C ALA A 370 15.53 -23.95 -5.53
N PRO A 371 14.48 -24.33 -6.30
CA PRO A 371 13.10 -23.84 -6.12
C PRO A 371 12.53 -23.99 -4.70
N PHE A 372 11.93 -22.92 -4.17
CA PHE A 372 11.17 -22.94 -2.92
C PHE A 372 9.89 -23.75 -3.11
N ARG A 373 9.46 -24.39 -2.03
CA ARG A 373 8.29 -25.26 -2.03
C ARG A 373 7.52 -25.13 -0.73
N TYR A 374 6.22 -24.94 -0.85
CA TYR A 374 5.26 -25.12 0.23
C TYR A 374 4.99 -26.62 0.41
N VAL A 375 5.61 -27.23 1.42
CA VAL A 375 5.67 -28.70 1.61
C VAL A 375 5.16 -29.13 2.97
N LEU A 376 4.37 -30.21 2.99
CA LEU A 376 3.95 -30.92 4.22
C LEU A 376 4.33 -32.42 4.20
N ASP A 377 5.02 -32.87 3.16
CA ASP A 377 5.35 -34.27 2.83
C ASP A 377 6.85 -34.45 2.51
N ASP A 378 7.40 -35.66 2.57
CA ASP A 378 8.79 -35.93 2.18
C ASP A 378 8.97 -36.23 0.67
N GLY A 379 7.86 -36.50 -0.02
CA GLY A 379 7.78 -36.73 -1.47
C GLY A 379 7.56 -38.19 -1.88
N GLU A 380 7.57 -39.12 -0.92
CA GLU A 380 7.09 -40.50 -1.10
C GLU A 380 5.60 -40.62 -0.69
N SER A 381 5.03 -41.81 -0.76
CA SER A 381 3.63 -42.05 -0.36
C SER A 381 3.43 -43.47 0.18
N GLU A 382 3.13 -43.55 1.49
CA GLU A 382 2.96 -44.80 2.24
C GLU A 382 1.48 -45.20 2.32
N GLY A 383 0.56 -44.25 2.09
CA GLY A 383 -0.87 -44.40 2.24
C GLY A 383 -1.67 -43.86 1.05
N ARG A 384 -2.92 -44.29 0.98
CA ARG A 384 -3.92 -43.72 0.06
C ARG A 384 -5.29 -43.66 0.73
N VAL A 385 -6.10 -42.70 0.31
CA VAL A 385 -7.39 -42.39 0.92
C VAL A 385 -8.45 -42.21 -0.16
N ASP A 386 -9.70 -42.54 0.20
CA ASP A 386 -10.90 -42.32 -0.59
C ASP A 386 -11.83 -41.33 0.10
N SER A 387 -12.81 -40.83 -0.65
CA SER A 387 -13.96 -40.12 -0.08
C SER A 387 -15.25 -40.96 -0.20
N ASP A 388 -16.29 -40.61 0.55
CA ASP A 388 -17.65 -41.17 0.39
C ASP A 388 -18.32 -40.74 -0.96
N GLY A 389 -17.59 -40.07 -1.86
CA GLY A 389 -18.03 -39.58 -3.17
C GLY A 389 -17.64 -40.45 -4.37
N THR A 390 -17.92 -39.97 -5.59
CA THR A 390 -17.41 -40.53 -6.86
C THR A 390 -16.43 -39.60 -7.59
N HIS A 391 -16.23 -38.41 -7.03
CA HIS A 391 -15.22 -37.45 -7.41
C HIS A 391 -14.65 -36.91 -6.10
N THR A 392 -13.34 -36.77 -6.06
CA THR A 392 -12.61 -36.42 -4.84
C THR A 392 -11.73 -35.22 -5.14
N ALA A 393 -11.80 -34.21 -4.28
CA ALA A 393 -10.81 -33.17 -4.18
C ALA A 393 -10.03 -33.34 -2.88
N TRP A 394 -8.71 -33.16 -2.93
CA TRP A 394 -7.85 -33.19 -1.75
C TRP A 394 -6.84 -32.06 -1.83
N MET A 395 -6.59 -31.40 -0.69
CA MET A 395 -5.86 -30.13 -0.66
C MET A 395 -5.19 -29.88 0.68
N ASN A 396 -4.08 -29.16 0.63
CA ASN A 396 -3.32 -28.70 1.78
C ASN A 396 -3.52 -27.19 1.95
N LEU A 397 -3.88 -26.75 3.16
CA LEU A 397 -3.85 -25.36 3.59
C LEU A 397 -2.41 -24.94 3.84
N MET A 398 -2.02 -23.85 3.19
CA MET A 398 -0.73 -23.19 3.31
C MET A 398 -0.97 -21.72 3.71
N PHE A 399 0.09 -21.05 4.14
CA PHE A 399 0.09 -19.61 4.41
C PHE A 399 1.20 -19.00 3.57
N VAL A 400 0.97 -17.84 2.95
CA VAL A 400 2.01 -17.12 2.21
C VAL A 400 3.19 -16.83 3.15
N GLU A 401 4.39 -17.27 2.79
CA GLU A 401 5.62 -16.88 3.49
C GLU A 401 6.18 -15.59 2.86
N GLU A 402 6.89 -14.78 3.65
CA GLU A 402 7.49 -13.52 3.20
C GLU A 402 8.54 -13.75 2.11
N GLY A 403 8.45 -13.02 0.99
CA GLY A 403 9.28 -13.24 -0.20
C GLY A 403 8.80 -14.37 -1.13
N HIS A 404 7.72 -15.07 -0.76
CA HIS A 404 7.12 -16.17 -1.53
C HIS A 404 5.65 -15.90 -1.86
N GLU A 405 5.30 -14.64 -2.14
CA GLU A 405 3.94 -14.17 -2.48
C GLU A 405 3.44 -14.69 -3.83
N THR A 406 4.24 -15.49 -4.55
CA THR A 406 3.89 -16.07 -5.84
C THR A 406 4.05 -17.59 -5.88
N VAL A 407 3.39 -18.23 -6.85
CA VAL A 407 3.54 -19.64 -7.15
C VAL A 407 3.73 -19.80 -8.64
N THR A 408 4.79 -20.51 -9.04
CA THR A 408 5.11 -20.78 -10.45
C THR A 408 4.63 -22.16 -10.90
N GLY A 409 4.34 -23.09 -9.99
CA GLY A 409 3.83 -24.42 -10.34
C GLY A 409 3.26 -25.21 -9.16
N ILE A 410 2.75 -26.41 -9.43
CA ILE A 410 2.26 -27.36 -8.43
C ILE A 410 3.00 -28.69 -8.60
N GLU A 411 3.50 -29.25 -7.50
CA GLU A 411 4.05 -30.60 -7.43
C GLU A 411 2.97 -31.56 -6.88
N VAL A 412 2.75 -32.69 -7.55
CA VAL A 412 1.78 -33.72 -7.13
C VAL A 412 2.33 -35.12 -7.40
N LEU A 413 2.08 -36.07 -6.49
CA LEU A 413 2.33 -37.49 -6.73
C LEU A 413 1.00 -38.20 -7.00
N MET A 414 0.79 -38.64 -8.23
CA MET A 414 -0.45 -39.32 -8.64
C MET A 414 -0.29 -40.86 -8.60
N PRO A 415 -1.31 -41.60 -8.13
CA PRO A 415 -1.21 -43.05 -7.97
C PRO A 415 -1.35 -43.80 -9.32
N ALA A 416 -0.65 -44.94 -9.46
CA ALA A 416 -0.48 -45.65 -10.74
C ALA A 416 -1.76 -46.20 -11.43
N ASP A 417 -2.86 -46.23 -10.70
CA ASP A 417 -4.22 -46.61 -11.08
C ASP A 417 -5.03 -45.44 -11.64
N GLN A 418 -4.57 -44.19 -11.47
CA GLN A 418 -5.13 -42.99 -12.12
C GLN A 418 -4.43 -42.64 -13.45
N PHE A 419 -3.53 -43.50 -13.96
CA PHE A 419 -2.85 -43.25 -15.23
C PHE A 419 -3.81 -43.26 -16.42
N GLY A 420 -3.81 -42.18 -17.20
CA GLY A 420 -4.71 -42.01 -18.35
C GLY A 420 -6.04 -41.32 -18.02
N ASP A 421 -6.40 -41.19 -16.75
CA ASP A 421 -7.60 -40.45 -16.32
C ASP A 421 -7.27 -38.96 -16.11
N PRO A 422 -8.17 -38.04 -16.52
CA PRO A 422 -7.94 -36.61 -16.41
C PRO A 422 -8.18 -36.09 -14.99
N PHE A 423 -7.27 -35.26 -14.50
CA PHE A 423 -7.41 -34.49 -13.26
C PHE A 423 -7.13 -33.00 -13.49
N GLY A 424 -7.41 -32.18 -12.47
CA GLY A 424 -7.00 -30.78 -12.43
C GLY A 424 -6.22 -30.47 -11.15
N LEU A 425 -5.29 -29.53 -11.24
CA LEU A 425 -4.55 -28.96 -10.11
C LEU A 425 -4.97 -27.50 -9.94
N TYR A 426 -5.15 -27.05 -8.69
CA TYR A 426 -5.66 -25.70 -8.41
C TYR A 426 -4.99 -25.06 -7.19
N LEU A 427 -4.97 -23.73 -7.21
CA LEU A 427 -4.74 -22.86 -6.08
C LEU A 427 -6.06 -22.15 -5.74
N TRP A 428 -6.42 -22.08 -4.46
CA TRP A 428 -7.60 -21.36 -3.98
C TRP A 428 -7.24 -20.33 -2.90
N THR A 429 -7.92 -19.18 -2.89
CA THR A 429 -7.95 -18.25 -1.75
C THR A 429 -8.87 -18.81 -0.65
N ASP A 430 -8.62 -18.40 0.59
CA ASP A 430 -9.55 -18.47 1.73
C ASP A 430 -10.06 -17.03 2.02
N PRO A 431 -11.24 -16.61 1.49
CA PRO A 431 -11.71 -15.22 1.57
C PRO A 431 -12.11 -14.72 2.96
N ASP A 432 -12.61 -15.57 3.86
CA ASP A 432 -12.92 -15.18 5.25
C ASP A 432 -11.77 -15.45 6.24
N GLY A 433 -10.75 -16.20 5.82
CA GLY A 433 -9.51 -16.46 6.54
C GLY A 433 -9.64 -17.50 7.65
N ASN A 434 -10.66 -18.34 7.62
CA ASN A 434 -10.98 -19.28 8.70
C ASN A 434 -10.23 -20.63 8.63
N GLY A 435 -9.57 -20.94 7.49
CA GLY A 435 -8.84 -22.18 7.25
C GLY A 435 -9.69 -23.40 6.83
N ILE A 436 -10.95 -23.19 6.44
CA ILE A 436 -11.93 -24.20 6.00
C ILE A 436 -12.24 -23.95 4.52
N PRO A 437 -12.30 -24.99 3.66
CA PRO A 437 -12.48 -24.79 2.23
C PRO A 437 -13.94 -24.53 1.78
N ASP A 438 -14.81 -23.98 2.65
CA ASP A 438 -16.24 -23.84 2.36
C ASP A 438 -16.65 -22.56 1.63
N ASP A 439 -15.79 -21.55 1.55
CA ASP A 439 -15.97 -20.33 0.74
C ASP A 439 -14.85 -20.09 -0.30
N CYS A 440 -13.95 -21.06 -0.47
CA CYS A 440 -12.76 -20.99 -1.30
C CYS A 440 -13.02 -20.59 -2.76
N THR A 441 -12.15 -19.72 -3.33
CA THR A 441 -12.25 -19.28 -4.73
C THR A 441 -10.96 -19.51 -5.50
N VAL A 442 -11.06 -19.97 -6.75
CA VAL A 442 -9.90 -20.36 -7.57
C VAL A 442 -9.04 -19.13 -7.92
N ILE A 443 -7.76 -19.18 -7.56
CA ILE A 443 -6.72 -18.22 -7.98
C ILE A 443 -6.21 -18.60 -9.37
N ALA A 444 -5.82 -19.86 -9.53
CA ALA A 444 -5.32 -20.43 -10.78
C ALA A 444 -5.53 -21.95 -10.80
N GLY A 445 -5.53 -22.53 -12.00
CA GLY A 445 -5.61 -23.98 -12.16
C GLY A 445 -5.07 -24.47 -13.48
N ILE A 446 -4.75 -25.77 -13.52
CA ILE A 446 -4.24 -26.50 -14.67
C ILE A 446 -5.15 -27.72 -14.86
N GLU A 447 -5.91 -27.75 -15.95
CA GLU A 447 -6.99 -28.72 -16.17
C GLU A 447 -6.64 -29.78 -17.23
N ASN A 448 -7.36 -30.92 -17.19
CA ASN A 448 -7.23 -32.03 -18.14
C ASN A 448 -5.81 -32.63 -18.17
N LEU A 449 -5.12 -32.59 -17.03
CA LEU A 449 -3.81 -33.22 -16.85
C LEU A 449 -3.94 -34.74 -16.82
N VAL A 450 -2.93 -35.42 -17.37
CA VAL A 450 -2.84 -36.87 -17.44
C VAL A 450 -1.40 -37.28 -17.17
N VAL A 451 -1.22 -38.27 -16.30
CA VAL A 451 0.09 -38.85 -15.93
C VAL A 451 0.26 -40.28 -16.46
N ASP A 452 1.52 -40.69 -16.66
CA ASP A 452 1.91 -42.03 -17.12
C ASP A 452 2.95 -42.72 -16.22
N ARG A 453 3.33 -42.06 -15.11
CA ARG A 453 4.36 -42.48 -14.14
C ARG A 453 3.97 -42.02 -12.72
N ALA A 454 4.34 -42.85 -11.73
CA ALA A 454 3.95 -42.69 -10.33
C ALA A 454 5.19 -42.27 -9.54
N GLU A 455 5.52 -41.00 -9.71
CA GLU A 455 6.58 -40.26 -9.05
C GLU A 455 6.03 -38.84 -8.81
N LEU A 456 6.72 -38.05 -7.99
CA LEU A 456 6.35 -36.65 -7.80
C LEU A 456 6.61 -35.87 -9.10
N LEU A 457 5.60 -35.17 -9.61
CA LEU A 457 5.65 -34.44 -10.87
C LEU A 457 5.28 -32.97 -10.68
N THR A 458 6.13 -32.07 -11.21
CA THR A 458 5.92 -30.63 -11.25
C THR A 458 5.12 -30.23 -12.50
N PHE A 459 4.15 -29.34 -12.33
CA PHE A 459 3.34 -28.74 -13.40
C PHE A 459 3.37 -27.22 -13.28
N ASP A 460 3.99 -26.55 -14.25
CA ASP A 460 4.21 -25.11 -14.22
C ASP A 460 3.03 -24.30 -14.75
N PHE A 461 2.77 -23.15 -14.15
CA PHE A 461 1.88 -22.11 -14.67
C PHE A 461 2.57 -21.31 -15.79
N PRO A 462 1.83 -20.78 -16.79
CA PRO A 462 2.40 -19.96 -17.86
C PRO A 462 3.04 -18.64 -17.42
N ARG A 463 2.82 -18.24 -16.16
CA ARG A 463 3.38 -17.07 -15.45
C ARG A 463 3.25 -17.32 -13.95
N ALA A 464 4.04 -16.64 -13.14
CA ALA A 464 3.87 -16.63 -11.69
C ALA A 464 2.45 -16.16 -11.30
N VAL A 465 1.88 -16.83 -10.30
CA VAL A 465 0.54 -16.58 -9.77
C VAL A 465 0.68 -15.96 -8.38
N THR A 466 0.31 -14.69 -8.22
CA THR A 466 0.28 -14.04 -6.90
C THR A 466 -0.81 -14.67 -6.04
N ILE A 467 -0.44 -15.16 -4.85
CA ILE A 467 -1.33 -15.87 -3.92
C ILE A 467 -1.82 -15.01 -2.76
N GLY A 468 -1.12 -13.91 -2.42
CA GLY A 468 -1.52 -12.94 -1.40
C GLY A 468 -0.31 -12.27 -0.74
N PRO A 469 -0.51 -11.28 0.15
CA PRO A 469 0.55 -10.81 1.04
C PRO A 469 0.93 -11.87 2.11
N PRO A 470 2.09 -11.74 2.77
CA PRO A 470 2.54 -12.67 3.81
C PRO A 470 1.49 -12.93 4.90
N GLY A 471 1.40 -14.18 5.34
CA GLY A 471 0.38 -14.66 6.28
C GLY A 471 -1.00 -14.95 5.68
N THR A 472 -1.24 -14.66 4.39
CA THR A 472 -2.53 -14.98 3.73
C THR A 472 -2.73 -16.50 3.62
N PRO A 473 -3.87 -17.06 4.07
CA PRO A 473 -4.20 -18.46 3.85
C PRO A 473 -4.55 -18.75 2.38
N PHE A 474 -4.01 -19.85 1.84
CA PHE A 474 -4.35 -20.37 0.52
C PHE A 474 -4.32 -21.90 0.51
N PHE A 475 -5.09 -22.52 -0.37
CA PHE A 475 -5.07 -23.97 -0.55
C PHE A 475 -4.38 -24.36 -1.86
N VAL A 476 -3.62 -25.45 -1.83
CA VAL A 476 -3.09 -26.13 -3.03
C VAL A 476 -3.61 -27.56 -3.06
N GLY A 477 -4.13 -28.01 -4.20
CA GLY A 477 -4.79 -29.31 -4.26
C GLY A 477 -5.16 -29.82 -5.65
N VAL A 478 -5.80 -30.98 -5.64
CA VAL A 478 -6.16 -31.79 -6.81
C VAL A 478 -7.67 -31.98 -6.85
N VAL A 479 -8.25 -32.01 -8.04
CA VAL A 479 -9.63 -32.47 -8.30
C VAL A 479 -9.57 -33.60 -9.33
N ALA A 480 -10.06 -34.79 -8.97
CA ALA A 480 -10.07 -35.96 -9.84
C ALA A 480 -11.46 -36.61 -9.96
N SER A 481 -11.76 -37.20 -11.13
CA SER A 481 -12.94 -38.03 -11.34
C SER A 481 -12.61 -39.51 -11.12
N THR A 482 -13.22 -40.14 -10.11
CA THR A 482 -12.65 -41.36 -9.52
C THR A 482 -13.72 -42.46 -9.44
N ILE A 483 -13.66 -43.40 -10.39
CA ILE A 483 -14.49 -44.62 -10.36
C ILE A 483 -13.86 -45.77 -9.54
N ASP A 484 -12.63 -45.57 -9.06
CA ASP A 484 -11.83 -46.50 -8.29
C ASP A 484 -11.49 -45.93 -6.90
N GLU A 485 -11.27 -46.85 -5.95
CA GLU A 485 -11.60 -46.72 -4.53
C GLU A 485 -10.55 -45.99 -3.65
N PHE A 486 -9.47 -45.37 -4.19
CA PHE A 486 -8.43 -44.66 -3.38
C PHE A 486 -7.56 -43.66 -4.19
N PRO A 487 -8.08 -42.49 -4.61
CA PRO A 487 -7.38 -41.56 -5.50
C PRO A 487 -6.34 -40.64 -4.84
N ALA A 488 -6.48 -40.32 -3.55
CA ALA A 488 -5.62 -39.34 -2.89
C ALA A 488 -4.40 -40.02 -2.24
N THR A 489 -3.20 -39.51 -2.53
CA THR A 489 -1.91 -40.01 -2.02
C THR A 489 -1.51 -39.33 -0.73
N LEU A 490 -1.28 -40.14 0.30
CA LEU A 490 -0.99 -39.70 1.66
C LEU A 490 0.45 -40.09 2.02
N ASP A 491 1.20 -39.14 2.57
CA ASP A 491 2.45 -39.38 3.31
C ASP A 491 2.09 -39.55 4.79
N VAL A 492 2.56 -40.64 5.40
CA VAL A 492 2.24 -41.02 6.79
C VAL A 492 3.42 -40.79 7.74
N ASP A 493 4.65 -40.71 7.23
CA ASP A 493 5.88 -40.65 8.02
C ASP A 493 6.39 -39.19 8.19
N ALA A 494 5.88 -38.22 7.41
CA ALA A 494 6.16 -36.79 7.56
C ALA A 494 5.65 -36.16 8.88
N PRO A 495 6.20 -34.98 9.28
CA PRO A 495 5.76 -34.25 10.46
C PRO A 495 4.27 -33.89 10.41
N HIS A 496 3.51 -34.49 11.32
CA HIS A 496 2.06 -34.35 11.39
C HIS A 496 1.63 -32.92 11.76
N THR A 497 1.04 -32.20 10.81
CA THR A 497 0.65 -30.80 10.98
C THR A 497 -0.87 -30.69 11.04
N PHE A 498 -1.42 -30.51 12.25
CA PHE A 498 -2.87 -30.58 12.48
C PHE A 498 -3.64 -29.42 11.82
N GLY A 499 -4.72 -29.76 11.09
CA GLY A 499 -5.71 -28.81 10.61
C GLY A 499 -5.36 -28.18 9.27
N ARG A 500 -4.62 -28.89 8.42
CA ARG A 500 -4.19 -28.41 7.09
C ARG A 500 -4.63 -29.30 5.94
N SER A 501 -4.82 -30.60 6.14
CA SER A 501 -5.06 -31.55 5.04
C SER A 501 -6.54 -31.92 4.91
N TRP A 502 -7.22 -31.35 3.90
CA TRP A 502 -8.66 -31.52 3.69
C TRP A 502 -8.98 -32.49 2.56
N ILE A 503 -10.09 -33.22 2.69
CA ILE A 503 -10.70 -34.02 1.62
C ILE A 503 -12.17 -33.63 1.43
N VAL A 504 -12.60 -33.51 0.17
CA VAL A 504 -13.97 -33.19 -0.24
C VAL A 504 -14.46 -34.26 -1.22
N GLY A 505 -15.58 -34.90 -0.91
CA GLY A 505 -16.22 -35.92 -1.74
C GLY A 505 -17.57 -35.46 -2.29
N ARG A 506 -17.80 -35.66 -3.59
CA ARG A 506 -19.09 -35.39 -4.27
C ARG A 506 -19.57 -36.59 -5.08
N ASN A 507 -20.89 -36.80 -5.13
CA ASN A 507 -21.52 -37.82 -5.99
C ASN A 507 -21.74 -37.34 -7.45
N GLY A 508 -20.74 -36.70 -8.03
CA GLY A 508 -20.74 -36.09 -9.37
C GLY A 508 -19.53 -35.16 -9.53
N PRO A 509 -19.26 -34.61 -10.74
CA PRO A 509 -18.13 -33.71 -10.97
C PRO A 509 -18.09 -32.56 -9.98
N ILE A 510 -16.93 -32.31 -9.39
CA ILE A 510 -16.67 -31.15 -8.53
C ILE A 510 -16.42 -29.95 -9.44
N ASP A 511 -17.11 -28.83 -9.18
CA ASP A 511 -16.74 -27.53 -9.75
C ASP A 511 -15.66 -26.93 -8.83
N PRO A 512 -14.44 -26.66 -9.32
CA PRO A 512 -13.39 -26.07 -8.47
C PRO A 512 -13.78 -24.66 -7.96
N ASN A 513 -14.77 -23.99 -8.56
CA ASN A 513 -15.25 -22.67 -8.14
C ASN A 513 -16.40 -22.72 -7.12
N ASP A 514 -16.96 -23.90 -6.83
CA ASP A 514 -17.99 -24.12 -5.81
C ASP A 514 -17.80 -25.51 -5.20
N LEU A 515 -16.83 -25.62 -4.29
CA LEU A 515 -16.49 -26.87 -3.60
C LEU A 515 -17.63 -27.39 -2.72
N MET A 516 -18.66 -26.58 -2.43
CA MET A 516 -19.77 -26.91 -1.52
C MET A 516 -21.03 -27.40 -2.24
N GLU A 517 -21.07 -27.40 -3.57
CA GLU A 517 -22.24 -27.88 -4.33
C GLU A 517 -22.43 -29.42 -4.18
N GLU A 518 -23.51 -29.84 -3.53
CA GLU A 518 -23.91 -31.25 -3.36
C GLU A 518 -22.85 -32.17 -2.71
N VAL A 519 -21.98 -31.60 -1.87
CA VAL A 519 -20.98 -32.33 -1.07
C VAL A 519 -21.62 -33.44 -0.25
N VAL A 520 -20.98 -34.61 -0.25
CA VAL A 520 -21.30 -35.73 0.64
C VAL A 520 -20.30 -35.92 1.77
N GLU A 521 -19.07 -35.44 1.60
CA GLU A 521 -18.01 -35.44 2.62
C GLU A 521 -17.17 -34.18 2.53
N MET A 522 -16.88 -33.55 3.67
CA MET A 522 -15.82 -32.55 3.83
C MET A 522 -15.19 -32.78 5.20
N ASN A 523 -13.93 -33.20 5.23
CA ASN A 523 -13.26 -33.68 6.44
C ASN A 523 -11.77 -33.27 6.44
N LEU A 524 -11.25 -33.00 7.65
CA LEU A 524 -9.81 -33.02 7.94
C LEU A 524 -9.35 -34.48 8.04
N ILE A 525 -8.34 -34.87 7.26
CA ILE A 525 -7.87 -36.27 7.25
C ILE A 525 -7.21 -36.66 8.57
N GLU A 526 -6.60 -35.69 9.26
CA GLU A 526 -5.89 -35.82 10.54
C GLU A 526 -6.80 -36.28 11.69
N LEU A 527 -8.13 -36.21 11.50
CA LEU A 527 -9.12 -36.75 12.44
C LEU A 527 -9.26 -38.29 12.34
N PHE A 528 -8.74 -38.90 11.27
CA PHE A 528 -8.92 -40.31 10.92
C PHE A 528 -7.60 -41.06 10.73
N VAL A 529 -6.62 -40.45 10.07
CA VAL A 529 -5.31 -41.03 9.76
C VAL A 529 -4.24 -39.95 9.97
N SER A 530 -3.08 -40.33 10.52
CA SER A 530 -1.94 -39.41 10.60
C SER A 530 -1.24 -39.32 9.24
N GLY A 531 -1.18 -38.12 8.67
CA GLY A 531 -0.47 -37.85 7.42
C GLY A 531 -0.89 -36.54 6.76
N ASN A 532 -0.18 -36.14 5.72
CA ASN A 532 -0.52 -35.00 4.86
C ASN A 532 -0.63 -35.45 3.40
N TRP A 533 -1.31 -34.67 2.54
CA TRP A 533 -1.37 -35.01 1.11
C TRP A 533 -0.05 -34.69 0.40
N VAL A 534 0.34 -35.53 -0.56
CA VAL A 534 1.53 -35.33 -1.40
C VAL A 534 1.22 -34.34 -2.54
N VAL A 535 0.95 -33.09 -2.14
CA VAL A 535 0.61 -31.96 -3.02
C VAL A 535 1.24 -30.67 -2.48
N ARG A 536 2.00 -29.97 -3.32
CA ARG A 536 2.84 -28.83 -2.94
C ARG A 536 2.65 -27.68 -3.91
N ALA A 537 2.75 -26.44 -3.43
CA ALA A 537 2.95 -25.29 -4.31
C ALA A 537 4.45 -25.02 -4.46
N VAL A 538 4.89 -24.69 -5.68
CA VAL A 538 6.30 -24.41 -6.00
C VAL A 538 6.43 -22.95 -6.37
N ASP A 539 7.33 -22.24 -5.70
CA ASP A 539 7.84 -20.96 -6.18
C ASP A 539 9.26 -21.19 -6.72
N ALA A 540 9.36 -21.24 -8.05
CA ALA A 540 10.63 -21.32 -8.78
C ALA A 540 11.11 -19.95 -9.26
N ALA A 541 10.42 -18.87 -8.91
CA ALA A 541 10.90 -17.50 -9.10
C ALA A 541 11.60 -17.00 -7.82
N SER A 542 11.06 -17.31 -6.64
CA SER A 542 11.67 -17.00 -5.34
C SER A 542 12.27 -18.25 -4.72
N ALA A 543 13.59 -18.37 -4.76
CA ALA A 543 14.26 -19.63 -4.43
C ALA A 543 15.75 -19.40 -4.13
N ILE A 544 16.32 -20.13 -3.17
CA ILE A 544 17.52 -19.68 -2.42
C ILE A 544 18.69 -20.68 -2.56
N PRO A 545 19.89 -20.18 -2.89
CA PRO A 545 21.16 -20.67 -2.36
C PRO A 545 21.85 -19.63 -1.45
N PHE A 546 21.48 -18.36 -1.63
CA PHE A 546 22.11 -17.19 -1.06
C PHE A 546 21.00 -16.22 -0.63
N ASN A 547 21.12 -15.59 0.52
CA ASN A 547 20.11 -14.65 1.00
C ASN A 547 20.45 -13.29 0.39
N ASP A 548 19.52 -12.61 -0.27
CA ASP A 548 19.66 -11.19 -0.59
C ASP A 548 18.47 -10.46 0.02
N CYS A 549 18.64 -10.08 1.28
CA CYS A 549 17.56 -9.58 2.10
C CYS A 549 17.30 -8.09 1.87
N ASN A 550 18.34 -7.33 1.48
CA ASN A 550 18.27 -5.90 1.19
C ASN A 550 17.92 -5.62 -0.30
N ARG A 551 17.88 -6.68 -1.13
CA ARG A 551 17.45 -6.71 -2.54
C ARG A 551 18.36 -5.88 -3.43
N ASN A 552 19.67 -6.05 -3.28
CA ASN A 552 20.69 -5.37 -4.08
C ASN A 552 21.37 -6.25 -5.15
N ASP A 553 20.87 -7.49 -5.30
CA ASP A 553 21.33 -8.58 -6.17
C ASP A 553 22.69 -9.20 -5.74
N VAL A 554 23.16 -8.95 -4.52
CA VAL A 554 24.37 -9.55 -3.90
C VAL A 554 23.96 -10.33 -2.64
N ASP A 555 24.62 -11.46 -2.37
CA ASP A 555 24.38 -12.24 -1.15
C ASP A 555 24.80 -11.51 0.13
N ASP A 556 23.94 -11.59 1.14
CA ASP A 556 24.11 -11.21 2.53
C ASP A 556 25.51 -11.52 3.06
N SER A 557 26.02 -12.75 2.87
CA SER A 557 27.34 -13.13 3.39
C SER A 557 28.48 -12.40 2.67
N CYS A 558 28.26 -12.04 1.41
CA CYS A 558 29.17 -11.31 0.55
C CYS A 558 29.08 -9.81 0.77
N ASP A 559 27.90 -9.30 1.11
CA ASP A 559 27.68 -7.95 1.61
C ASP A 559 28.37 -7.72 2.95
N ILE A 560 28.36 -8.72 3.84
CA ILE A 560 29.10 -8.73 5.10
C ILE A 560 30.63 -8.84 4.86
N GLU A 561 31.10 -9.74 3.98
CA GLU A 561 32.54 -9.90 3.71
C GLU A 561 33.15 -8.68 2.98
N ASN A 562 32.42 -8.07 2.05
CA ASN A 562 32.83 -6.84 1.36
C ASN A 562 32.60 -5.57 2.21
N GLY A 563 31.73 -5.64 3.21
CA GLY A 563 31.37 -4.54 4.11
C GLY A 563 30.43 -3.50 3.48
N SER A 564 29.61 -3.91 2.51
CA SER A 564 28.47 -3.13 2.01
C SER A 564 27.37 -3.05 3.07
N SER A 565 27.05 -4.19 3.68
CA SER A 565 26.14 -4.27 4.83
C SER A 565 26.88 -4.55 6.14
N VAL A 566 26.17 -4.45 7.26
CA VAL A 566 26.72 -4.61 8.60
C VAL A 566 26.01 -5.76 9.28
N ASP A 567 26.79 -6.67 9.85
CA ASP A 567 26.38 -7.71 10.80
C ASP A 567 27.11 -7.39 12.11
N VAL A 568 26.42 -6.74 13.07
CA VAL A 568 27.02 -6.35 14.36
C VAL A 568 26.94 -7.48 15.38
N ASP A 569 25.88 -8.29 15.36
CA ASP A 569 25.67 -9.34 16.36
C ASP A 569 26.37 -10.67 16.03
N GLY A 570 26.79 -10.85 14.77
CA GLY A 570 27.59 -11.95 14.27
C GLY A 570 26.80 -13.20 13.92
N ASP A 571 25.51 -13.08 13.61
CA ASP A 571 24.65 -14.22 13.26
C ASP A 571 24.76 -14.66 11.78
N GLY A 572 25.36 -13.81 10.93
CA GLY A 572 25.57 -14.05 9.51
C GLY A 572 24.47 -13.49 8.59
N VAL A 573 23.56 -12.69 9.11
CA VAL A 573 22.54 -11.92 8.38
C VAL A 573 22.82 -10.41 8.58
N PRO A 574 22.69 -9.55 7.55
CA PRO A 574 22.74 -8.11 7.72
C PRO A 574 21.76 -7.60 8.79
N ASP A 575 22.19 -6.68 9.66
CA ASP A 575 21.37 -6.07 10.71
C ASP A 575 20.09 -5.40 10.16
N GLU A 576 20.11 -4.99 8.89
CA GLU A 576 18.96 -4.41 8.16
C GLU A 576 17.86 -5.44 7.81
N CYS A 577 18.16 -6.72 8.01
CA CYS A 577 17.36 -7.89 7.64
C CYS A 577 17.21 -8.94 8.74
N GLY A 578 18.00 -8.83 9.81
CA GLY A 578 17.85 -9.68 10.99
C GLY A 578 16.44 -9.58 11.58
N ILE A 579 16.04 -10.60 12.34
CA ILE A 579 14.78 -10.54 13.10
C ILE A 579 14.78 -9.33 14.05
N PRO A 580 13.61 -8.70 14.32
CA PRO A 580 13.51 -7.55 15.21
C PRO A 580 14.25 -7.76 16.54
N SER A 581 15.34 -7.00 16.76
CA SER A 581 16.25 -7.20 17.88
C SER A 581 16.53 -5.89 18.67
N VAL A 582 17.51 -5.91 19.58
CA VAL A 582 17.77 -4.80 20.53
C VAL A 582 19.21 -4.32 20.42
N PHE A 583 19.41 -3.15 19.82
CA PHE A 583 20.71 -2.54 19.55
C PHE A 583 21.00 -1.36 20.49
N HIS A 584 22.26 -1.15 20.86
CA HIS A 584 22.69 -0.16 21.85
C HIS A 584 23.56 0.94 21.24
N VAL A 585 23.31 2.20 21.65
CA VAL A 585 24.00 3.38 21.11
C VAL A 585 24.43 4.32 22.25
N PRO A 586 25.72 4.41 22.64
CA PRO A 586 26.89 3.80 22.02
C PRO A 586 27.06 2.35 22.43
N GLY A 587 27.50 1.51 21.50
CA GLY A 587 27.80 0.10 21.73
C GLY A 587 27.88 -0.66 20.42
N ASP A 588 26.71 -1.06 19.96
CA ASP A 588 26.49 -1.78 18.70
C ASP A 588 26.60 -0.79 17.52
N PHE A 589 26.11 0.44 17.71
CA PHE A 589 26.40 1.59 16.84
C PHE A 589 26.94 2.79 17.62
N ASP A 590 27.75 3.63 16.95
CA ASP A 590 28.25 4.92 17.49
C ASP A 590 27.31 6.12 17.18
N SER A 591 26.19 5.88 16.49
CA SER A 591 25.23 6.91 16.02
C SER A 591 23.82 6.33 15.99
N ILE A 592 22.84 7.10 16.46
CA ILE A 592 21.42 6.76 16.47
C ILE A 592 20.88 6.79 15.03
N ALA A 593 21.32 7.80 14.25
CA ALA A 593 20.93 7.95 12.85
C ALA A 593 21.43 6.77 12.00
N ARG A 594 22.67 6.29 12.23
CA ARG A 594 23.20 5.11 11.56
C ARG A 594 22.47 3.83 11.98
N ALA A 595 22.17 3.67 13.27
CA ALA A 595 21.39 2.54 13.75
C ALA A 595 20.02 2.49 13.07
N ALA A 596 19.25 3.59 13.12
CA ALA A 596 17.90 3.67 12.54
C ALA A 596 17.89 3.48 11.01
N ALA A 597 18.92 3.94 10.30
CA ALA A 597 19.07 3.68 8.86
C ALA A 597 19.23 2.20 8.55
N ILE A 598 20.04 1.48 9.34
CA ILE A 598 20.36 0.06 9.10
C ILE A 598 19.24 -0.84 9.64
N VAL A 599 19.08 -0.93 10.97
CA VAL A 599 18.37 -2.04 11.65
C VAL A 599 16.98 -2.36 11.09
N ALA A 600 16.62 -3.64 11.04
CA ALA A 600 15.34 -4.13 10.55
C ALA A 600 14.12 -3.47 11.22
N SER A 601 13.01 -3.37 10.47
CA SER A 601 11.73 -2.89 11.01
C SER A 601 11.25 -3.78 12.17
N GLY A 602 10.66 -3.17 13.19
CA GLY A 602 10.33 -3.78 14.49
C GLY A 602 11.42 -3.67 15.56
N SER A 603 12.65 -3.28 15.21
CA SER A 603 13.79 -3.28 16.13
C SER A 603 13.77 -2.17 17.19
N GLU A 604 14.45 -2.43 18.32
CA GLU A 604 14.61 -1.52 19.44
C GLU A 604 16.02 -0.91 19.46
N ILE A 605 16.11 0.43 19.51
CA ILE A 605 17.36 1.19 19.60
C ILE A 605 17.44 1.83 20.99
N VAL A 606 18.32 1.27 21.83
CA VAL A 606 18.53 1.65 23.23
C VAL A 606 19.67 2.66 23.32
N VAL A 607 19.30 3.94 23.48
CA VAL A 607 20.27 5.03 23.51
C VAL A 607 20.79 5.30 24.92
N GLY A 608 22.10 5.24 25.09
CA GLY A 608 22.87 5.55 26.28
C GLY A 608 22.92 7.05 26.60
N PRO A 609 23.18 7.41 27.88
CA PRO A 609 23.53 8.76 28.29
C PRO A 609 24.55 9.43 27.37
N GLY A 610 24.23 10.62 26.84
CA GLY A 610 25.03 11.28 25.83
C GLY A 610 24.44 12.61 25.34
N THR A 611 25.21 13.31 24.51
CA THR A 611 24.71 14.43 23.73
C THR A 611 24.98 14.15 22.25
N TRP A 612 23.90 13.98 21.51
CA TRP A 612 23.83 13.61 20.11
C TRP A 612 23.52 14.87 19.28
N THR A 613 24.07 15.00 18.08
CA THR A 613 23.96 16.24 17.28
C THR A 613 23.52 15.94 15.84
N GLU A 614 22.66 14.95 15.68
CA GLU A 614 22.23 14.37 14.40
C GLU A 614 20.70 14.31 14.31
N ARG A 615 20.19 14.26 13.08
CA ARG A 615 18.79 13.92 12.78
C ARG A 615 18.65 12.40 12.80
N VAL A 616 17.60 11.91 13.44
CA VAL A 616 17.17 10.52 13.39
C VAL A 616 15.93 10.43 12.52
N ASP A 617 15.91 9.45 11.63
CA ASP A 617 14.81 9.17 10.70
C ASP A 617 14.38 7.72 10.90
N ASN A 618 13.09 7.41 10.80
CA ASN A 618 12.64 6.01 10.84
C ASN A 618 12.65 5.35 9.45
N PHE A 619 12.76 6.13 8.37
CA PHE A 619 12.73 5.61 6.99
C PHE A 619 11.49 4.75 6.69
N GLY A 620 10.34 5.07 7.28
CA GLY A 620 9.11 4.27 7.17
C GLY A 620 9.15 2.91 7.89
N LYS A 621 10.18 2.63 8.69
CA LYS A 621 10.27 1.43 9.54
C LYS A 621 9.60 1.66 10.89
N ASP A 622 9.14 0.57 11.50
CA ASP A 622 8.63 0.57 12.87
C ASP A 622 9.77 0.43 13.87
N LEU A 623 10.19 1.53 14.51
CA LEU A 623 11.34 1.51 15.42
C LEU A 623 10.96 1.91 16.84
N VAL A 624 11.46 1.16 17.83
CA VAL A 624 11.37 1.55 19.25
C VAL A 624 12.66 2.26 19.64
N ILE A 625 12.71 3.58 19.48
CA ILE A 625 13.89 4.39 19.81
C ILE A 625 13.70 4.94 21.22
N ARG A 626 14.46 4.41 22.21
CA ARG A 626 14.29 4.81 23.62
C ARG A 626 15.59 5.12 24.33
N SER A 627 15.54 6.08 25.24
CA SER A 627 16.62 6.39 26.16
C SER A 627 16.71 5.35 27.29
N SER A 628 17.94 4.98 27.65
CA SER A 628 18.25 4.17 28.84
C SER A 628 18.52 5.01 30.10
N GLY A 629 18.89 6.29 29.94
CA GLY A 629 19.14 7.25 31.04
C GLY A 629 17.98 8.24 31.28
N GLY A 630 16.92 8.17 30.49
CA GLY A 630 15.84 9.15 30.47
C GLY A 630 16.27 10.52 29.91
N PRO A 631 15.37 11.51 29.90
CA PRO A 631 15.57 12.77 29.18
C PRO A 631 16.66 13.65 29.79
N THR A 632 16.98 13.47 31.09
CA THR A 632 18.05 14.23 31.75
C THR A 632 19.46 13.83 31.34
N GLU A 633 19.63 12.65 30.74
CA GLU A 633 20.94 12.09 30.40
C GLU A 633 21.14 11.86 28.91
N SER A 634 20.07 11.60 28.13
CA SER A 634 20.13 11.44 26.68
C SER A 634 19.55 12.66 25.97
N ILE A 635 20.43 13.47 25.37
CA ILE A 635 20.08 14.78 24.80
C ILE A 635 20.40 14.78 23.30
N ILE A 636 19.41 15.07 22.45
CA ILE A 636 19.63 15.45 21.05
C ILE A 636 19.67 16.97 20.99
N ASP A 637 20.79 17.53 20.53
CA ASP A 637 21.09 18.95 20.55
C ASP A 637 21.60 19.41 19.18
N LEU A 638 20.69 19.98 18.39
CA LEU A 638 20.97 20.39 17.01
C LEU A 638 21.71 21.73 16.90
N GLY A 639 21.92 22.46 18.00
CA GLY A 639 22.69 23.71 18.00
C GLY A 639 22.17 24.82 17.08
N TYR A 640 20.86 24.85 16.82
CA TYR A 640 20.14 25.68 15.84
C TYR A 640 20.48 25.37 14.37
N ALA A 641 20.92 24.15 14.06
CA ALA A 641 20.95 23.67 12.69
C ALA A 641 19.51 23.65 12.12
N ASN A 642 19.36 24.15 10.90
CA ASN A 642 18.11 24.12 10.14
C ASN A 642 17.83 22.68 9.66
N THR A 643 17.40 21.85 10.61
CA THR A 643 17.00 20.46 10.44
C THR A 643 16.06 20.05 11.58
N THR A 644 15.44 18.89 11.43
CA THR A 644 14.55 18.23 12.40
C THR A 644 15.31 17.19 13.21
N ALA A 645 14.99 16.99 14.50
CA ALA A 645 15.71 16.00 15.33
C ALA A 645 15.17 14.57 15.14
N PHE A 646 13.85 14.39 15.18
CA PHE A 646 13.19 13.14 14.78
C PHE A 646 12.24 13.40 13.61
N TRP A 647 12.44 12.70 12.50
CA TRP A 647 11.52 12.67 11.38
C TRP A 647 10.91 11.28 11.30
N ILE A 648 9.58 11.21 11.32
CA ILE A 648 8.82 9.97 11.41
C ILE A 648 7.84 9.94 10.24
N GLU A 649 8.09 9.04 9.29
CA GLU A 649 7.25 8.74 8.15
C GLU A 649 6.42 7.49 8.40
N GLY A 650 5.30 7.37 7.67
CA GLY A 650 4.37 6.25 7.76
C GLY A 650 5.02 4.90 7.50
N SER A 651 4.62 3.92 8.30
CA SER A 651 5.02 2.51 8.23
C SER A 651 3.77 1.64 8.09
N GLU A 652 3.91 0.42 7.56
CA GLU A 652 2.76 -0.49 7.39
C GLU A 652 2.16 -0.95 8.73
N GLY A 653 2.98 -1.13 9.76
CA GLY A 653 2.55 -1.52 11.11
C GLY A 653 2.13 -0.35 12.02
N GLY A 654 2.66 0.86 11.79
CA GLY A 654 2.32 2.07 12.54
C GLY A 654 2.75 2.07 14.03
N THR A 655 3.73 1.24 14.42
CA THR A 655 4.09 0.99 15.83
C THR A 655 5.31 1.75 16.37
N THR A 656 5.93 2.64 15.59
CA THR A 656 7.10 3.46 16.00
C THR A 656 6.93 4.14 17.37
N VAL A 657 7.97 4.08 18.23
CA VAL A 657 8.01 4.69 19.56
C VAL A 657 9.25 5.58 19.72
N VAL A 658 9.07 6.78 20.29
CA VAL A 658 10.16 7.66 20.74
C VAL A 658 10.00 7.93 22.24
N ASP A 659 10.92 7.42 23.06
CA ASP A 659 10.82 7.49 24.53
C ASP A 659 12.05 8.12 25.21
N GLY A 660 11.80 9.13 26.05
CA GLY A 660 12.75 9.56 27.09
C GLY A 660 13.94 10.41 26.64
N PHE A 661 13.82 11.23 25.59
CA PHE A 661 14.88 12.14 25.12
C PHE A 661 14.64 13.59 25.52
N THR A 662 15.71 14.36 25.81
CA THR A 662 15.65 15.81 25.63
C THR A 662 16.03 16.14 24.20
N ILE A 663 15.15 16.77 23.44
CA ILE A 663 15.37 17.29 22.10
C ILE A 663 15.45 18.81 22.21
N ARG A 664 16.55 19.43 21.78
CA ARG A 664 16.67 20.88 21.93
C ARG A 664 17.42 21.60 20.83
N ARG A 665 17.13 22.92 20.75
CA ARG A 665 17.77 23.86 19.83
C ARG A 665 17.67 23.39 18.38
N SER A 666 16.52 22.87 17.98
CA SER A 666 16.19 22.66 16.56
C SER A 666 16.05 23.99 15.84
N GLY A 667 16.46 24.03 14.57
CA GLY A 667 16.26 25.18 13.67
C GLY A 667 15.02 25.07 12.76
N GLU A 668 14.45 23.86 12.61
CA GLU A 668 13.19 23.64 11.88
C GLU A 668 12.07 23.16 12.83
N THR A 669 12.16 21.93 13.33
CA THR A 669 11.26 21.43 14.38
C THR A 669 11.94 20.38 15.27
N GLY A 670 11.37 20.08 16.43
CA GLY A 670 11.86 19.00 17.28
C GLY A 670 11.54 17.64 16.66
N ILE A 671 10.25 17.37 16.50
CA ILE A 671 9.71 16.12 15.95
C ILE A 671 8.75 16.43 14.80
N LEU A 672 8.98 15.83 13.64
CA LEU A 672 8.05 15.84 12.52
C LEU A 672 7.42 14.46 12.38
N ILE A 673 6.09 14.42 12.29
CA ILE A 673 5.27 13.22 12.10
C ILE A 673 4.47 13.43 10.82
N ASN A 674 4.66 12.58 9.81
CA ASN A 674 3.96 12.67 8.53
C ASN A 674 3.43 11.30 8.08
N ASP A 675 2.12 11.23 7.87
CA ASP A 675 1.38 10.00 7.52
C ASP A 675 1.67 8.81 8.48
N ALA A 676 1.89 9.11 9.77
CA ALA A 676 2.39 8.16 10.77
C ALA A 676 1.63 8.26 12.11
N SER A 677 1.60 7.16 12.88
CA SER A 677 0.88 7.10 14.17
C SER A 677 1.76 6.71 15.38
N PRO A 678 2.96 7.31 15.56
CA PRO A 678 3.88 6.92 16.62
C PRO A 678 3.38 7.25 18.04
N LEU A 679 3.96 6.54 19.02
CA LEU A 679 3.93 6.93 20.43
C LEU A 679 5.17 7.78 20.75
N VAL A 680 4.97 9.05 21.13
CA VAL A 680 6.03 9.90 21.68
C VAL A 680 5.77 10.08 23.17
N THR A 681 6.68 9.58 24.01
CA THR A 681 6.48 9.56 25.47
C THR A 681 7.73 10.01 26.24
N ASN A 682 7.53 10.56 27.44
CA ASN A 682 8.56 11.02 28.38
C ASN A 682 9.65 11.98 27.82
N CYS A 683 9.41 12.61 26.67
CA CYS A 683 10.38 13.49 26.00
C CYS A 683 10.29 14.95 26.49
N VAL A 684 11.39 15.68 26.41
CA VAL A 684 11.48 17.11 26.67
C VAL A 684 11.89 17.82 25.38
N ILE A 685 11.01 18.59 24.76
CA ILE A 685 11.29 19.34 23.53
C ILE A 685 11.43 20.82 23.87
N GLU A 686 12.66 21.36 23.82
CA GLU A 686 12.97 22.68 24.38
C GLU A 686 13.89 23.58 23.54
N ASP A 687 13.77 24.90 23.78
CA ASP A 687 14.63 25.94 23.23
C ASP A 687 14.79 25.89 21.69
N GLY A 688 13.83 25.30 20.96
CA GLY A 688 13.78 25.31 19.49
C GLY A 688 13.45 26.69 18.95
N VAL A 689 14.02 27.07 17.80
CA VAL A 689 13.77 28.35 17.15
C VAL A 689 13.52 28.08 15.67
N SER A 690 12.35 28.47 15.15
CA SER A 690 11.97 28.15 13.77
C SER A 690 11.38 29.34 13.01
N GLU A 691 11.73 29.42 11.73
CA GLU A 691 11.07 30.28 10.74
C GLU A 691 9.99 29.52 9.94
N LEU A 692 9.75 28.23 10.28
CA LEU A 692 8.78 27.34 9.67
C LEU A 692 7.62 27.01 10.63
N ASP A 693 6.70 26.19 10.15
CA ASP A 693 5.48 25.78 10.86
C ASP A 693 5.75 24.63 11.87
N GLY A 694 5.37 24.83 13.14
CA GLY A 694 5.50 23.83 14.21
C GLY A 694 6.92 23.76 14.79
N THR A 695 7.23 24.53 15.84
CA THR A 695 8.62 24.71 16.31
C THR A 695 9.16 23.58 17.18
N ALA A 696 8.27 22.84 17.86
CA ALA A 696 8.62 21.70 18.71
C ALA A 696 8.10 20.39 18.13
N ILE A 697 6.83 20.34 17.73
CA ILE A 697 6.21 19.16 17.12
C ILE A 697 5.32 19.60 15.95
N LEU A 698 5.49 18.97 14.79
CA LEU A 698 4.64 19.13 13.61
C LEU A 698 4.01 17.79 13.22
N ILE A 699 2.69 17.76 13.06
CA ILE A 699 1.91 16.55 12.75
C ILE A 699 1.09 16.79 11.48
N ASN A 700 1.35 16.00 10.43
CA ASN A 700 0.81 16.18 9.07
C ASN A 700 0.25 14.88 8.47
N GLY A 701 -0.54 14.99 7.40
CA GLY A 701 -1.00 13.82 6.64
C GLY A 701 -2.02 12.97 7.39
N VAL A 702 -2.20 11.71 7.02
CA VAL A 702 -3.11 10.78 7.70
C VAL A 702 -2.43 10.20 8.95
N SER A 703 -2.24 11.05 9.96
CA SER A 703 -1.51 10.72 11.18
C SER A 703 -2.42 10.62 12.41
N SER A 704 -2.24 9.58 13.23
CA SER A 704 -2.96 9.39 14.51
C SER A 704 -2.01 9.16 15.71
N PRO A 705 -0.99 10.03 15.93
CA PRO A 705 0.01 9.82 16.97
C PRO A 705 -0.54 10.02 18.38
N VAL A 706 0.12 9.38 19.34
CA VAL A 706 -0.08 9.63 20.78
C VAL A 706 1.15 10.35 21.32
N ILE A 707 0.99 11.63 21.66
CA ILE A 707 1.99 12.40 22.39
C ILE A 707 1.57 12.40 23.87
N GLU A 708 2.32 11.71 24.73
CA GLU A 708 1.99 11.62 26.15
C GLU A 708 3.17 11.94 27.08
N SER A 709 2.87 12.42 28.29
CA SER A 709 3.87 12.60 29.37
C SER A 709 5.09 13.48 29.00
N CYS A 710 4.99 14.27 27.92
CA CYS A 710 6.08 15.07 27.38
C CYS A 710 6.09 16.50 27.95
N ILE A 711 7.24 17.16 27.89
CA ILE A 711 7.42 18.58 28.26
C ILE A 711 7.83 19.37 27.01
N VAL A 712 6.98 20.23 26.50
CA VAL A 712 7.26 21.12 25.36
C VAL A 712 7.43 22.54 25.88
N ARG A 713 8.65 23.08 25.92
CA ARG A 713 8.92 24.36 26.60
C ARG A 713 9.90 25.32 25.94
N ASN A 714 9.72 26.62 26.16
CA ASN A 714 10.59 27.70 25.69
C ASN A 714 10.84 27.72 24.16
N ASN A 715 10.00 27.06 23.35
CA ASN A 715 10.19 27.04 21.89
C ASN A 715 9.68 28.37 21.30
N ASP A 716 10.47 28.95 20.38
CA ASP A 716 10.24 30.28 19.81
C ASP A 716 9.95 30.20 18.31
N GLY A 717 8.67 30.29 17.99
CA GLY A 717 8.12 30.45 16.64
C GLY A 717 7.76 31.89 16.32
N THR A 718 8.44 32.91 16.86
CA THR A 718 8.15 34.33 16.55
C THR A 718 8.24 34.64 15.05
N ASN A 719 9.02 33.87 14.28
CA ASN A 719 9.10 33.95 12.82
C ASN A 719 8.31 32.84 12.09
N GLY A 720 7.63 31.94 12.83
CA GLY A 720 7.05 30.69 12.33
C GLY A 720 5.72 30.33 13.01
N GLY A 721 5.49 29.03 13.21
CA GLY A 721 4.23 28.45 13.70
C GLY A 721 4.10 28.34 15.23
N ALA A 722 3.15 27.52 15.68
CA ALA A 722 2.94 27.16 17.09
C ALA A 722 4.04 26.21 17.61
N ALA A 723 4.09 25.96 18.93
CA ALA A 723 4.99 24.93 19.46
C ALA A 723 4.59 23.52 19.00
N ILE A 724 3.30 23.17 19.16
CA ILE A 724 2.69 21.98 18.57
C ILE A 724 1.73 22.43 17.47
N ARG A 725 1.93 21.94 16.24
CA ARG A 725 0.98 22.15 15.14
C ARG A 725 0.47 20.82 14.60
N ILE A 726 -0.85 20.74 14.42
CA ILE A 726 -1.58 19.56 13.95
C ILE A 726 -2.37 19.95 12.70
N THR A 727 -2.09 19.27 11.60
CA THR A 727 -2.69 19.43 10.27
C THR A 727 -2.88 18.05 9.63
N THR A 728 -3.65 17.20 10.33
CA THR A 728 -3.95 15.83 9.94
C THR A 728 -5.15 15.76 9.00
N GLN A 729 -5.10 14.87 8.01
CA GLN A 729 -6.20 14.61 7.08
C GLN A 729 -7.02 13.39 7.54
N GLN A 730 -8.33 13.40 7.30
CA GLN A 730 -9.21 12.26 7.61
C GLN A 730 -8.70 10.96 6.94
N PRO A 731 -8.68 9.81 7.64
CA PRO A 731 -9.24 9.53 8.98
C PRO A 731 -8.29 9.76 10.19
N GLY A 732 -7.26 10.61 10.07
CA GLY A 732 -6.29 10.88 11.15
C GLY A 732 -6.88 11.53 12.40
N TYR A 733 -6.40 11.13 13.59
CA TYR A 733 -6.86 11.65 14.89
C TYR A 733 -5.71 11.70 15.92
N ALA A 734 -5.13 12.88 16.13
CA ALA A 734 -4.02 13.05 17.08
C ALA A 734 -4.51 13.05 18.54
N THR A 735 -3.71 12.46 19.45
CA THR A 735 -3.95 12.49 20.90
C THR A 735 -2.78 13.13 21.63
N ILE A 736 -3.04 14.26 22.32
CA ILE A 736 -2.06 14.95 23.17
C ILE A 736 -2.54 14.84 24.63
N ARG A 737 -1.85 14.06 25.47
CA ARG A 737 -2.31 13.83 26.86
C ARG A 737 -1.23 13.83 27.94
N ASN A 738 -1.56 14.33 29.14
CA ASN A 738 -0.65 14.40 30.29
C ASN A 738 0.66 15.18 30.05
N CYS A 739 0.70 16.05 29.03
CA CYS A 739 1.87 16.83 28.66
C CYS A 739 1.93 18.17 29.39
N GLN A 740 3.13 18.76 29.48
CA GLN A 740 3.37 20.11 29.97
C GLN A 740 3.82 21.00 28.81
N ILE A 741 2.97 21.92 28.35
CA ILE A 741 3.26 22.85 27.25
C ILE A 741 3.48 24.24 27.86
N LEU A 742 4.76 24.61 28.06
CA LEU A 742 5.17 25.68 28.96
C LEU A 742 5.96 26.79 28.27
N ASP A 743 5.55 28.05 28.48
CA ASP A 743 6.37 29.23 28.20
C ASP A 743 6.87 29.33 26.72
N ASN A 744 6.13 28.72 25.77
CA ASN A 744 6.44 28.78 24.34
C ASN A 744 5.91 30.08 23.70
N THR A 745 6.49 30.51 22.58
CA THR A 745 6.12 31.76 21.88
C THR A 745 5.83 31.51 20.40
N SER A 746 4.79 32.12 19.83
CA SER A 746 4.50 32.09 18.38
C SER A 746 4.26 33.47 17.78
N GLY A 747 4.73 33.64 16.54
CA GLY A 747 4.54 34.82 15.72
C GLY A 747 3.18 34.86 15.04
N SER A 748 2.73 33.70 14.55
CA SER A 748 1.70 33.58 13.51
C SER A 748 0.38 32.97 14.00
N PHE A 749 0.42 32.10 15.02
CA PHE A 749 -0.75 31.36 15.51
C PHE A 749 -0.70 31.21 17.04
N ALA A 750 -1.21 30.10 17.58
CA ALA A 750 -1.15 29.77 18.99
C ALA A 750 0.29 29.67 19.51
N GLY A 751 0.54 30.12 20.74
CA GLY A 751 1.85 29.95 21.39
C GLY A 751 2.11 28.49 21.76
N GLY A 752 1.10 27.82 22.32
CA GLY A 752 1.14 26.41 22.71
C GLY A 752 0.80 25.46 21.55
N LEU A 753 -0.50 25.18 21.38
CA LEU A 753 -1.01 24.16 20.46
C LEU A 753 -1.98 24.76 19.44
N LEU A 754 -1.76 24.47 18.16
CA LEU A 754 -2.71 24.71 17.06
C LEU A 754 -3.16 23.37 16.45
N ALA A 755 -4.46 23.13 16.38
CA ALA A 755 -5.06 22.15 15.46
C ALA A 755 -5.83 22.90 14.38
N TYR A 756 -5.60 22.52 13.12
CA TYR A 756 -6.14 23.19 11.94
C TYR A 756 -6.71 22.14 10.97
N GLU A 757 -8.03 22.17 10.73
CA GLU A 757 -8.77 21.20 9.91
C GLU A 757 -8.49 19.75 10.38
N SER A 758 -8.59 19.50 11.69
CA SER A 758 -8.09 18.27 12.33
C SER A 758 -8.81 17.95 13.64
N PRO A 759 -9.55 16.82 13.75
CA PRO A 759 -10.12 16.38 15.01
C PRO A 759 -9.02 15.88 15.96
N VAL A 760 -9.07 16.32 17.22
CA VAL A 760 -8.00 16.06 18.21
C VAL A 760 -8.53 15.78 19.61
N LEU A 761 -7.85 14.89 20.36
CA LEU A 761 -8.02 14.74 21.81
C LEU A 761 -6.90 15.45 22.56
N ILE A 762 -7.25 16.46 23.36
CA ILE A 762 -6.33 17.20 24.23
C ILE A 762 -6.77 16.97 25.68
N ALA A 763 -6.11 16.05 26.40
CA ALA A 763 -6.57 15.58 27.71
C ALA A 763 -5.52 15.62 28.84
N GLY A 764 -5.85 16.17 30.01
CA GLY A 764 -4.97 16.07 31.20
C GLY A 764 -3.68 16.91 31.11
N ASN A 765 -3.57 17.84 30.16
CA ASN A 765 -2.35 18.61 29.94
C ASN A 765 -2.27 19.86 30.83
N THR A 766 -1.06 20.32 31.11
CA THR A 766 -0.79 21.64 31.70
C THR A 766 -0.26 22.58 30.62
N LEU A 767 -1.03 23.60 30.24
CA LEU A 767 -0.62 24.63 29.28
C LEU A 767 -0.44 25.96 30.02
N ARG A 768 0.81 26.40 30.21
CA ARG A 768 1.11 27.58 31.02
C ARG A 768 2.07 28.56 30.36
N GLY A 769 1.79 29.85 30.45
CA GLY A 769 2.74 30.91 30.08
C GLY A 769 3.03 31.03 28.59
N ASN A 770 2.31 30.30 27.74
CA ASN A 770 2.50 30.36 26.30
C ASN A 770 2.01 31.71 25.77
N THR A 771 2.75 32.30 24.83
CA THR A 771 2.45 33.62 24.29
C THR A 771 2.37 33.65 22.77
N SER A 772 1.52 34.54 22.26
CA SER A 772 1.42 34.79 20.82
C SER A 772 1.53 36.30 20.50
N SER A 773 2.09 36.65 19.35
CA SER A 773 1.93 37.98 18.75
C SER A 773 0.81 38.06 17.70
N ALA A 774 0.19 36.93 17.38
CA ALA A 774 -0.92 36.82 16.45
C ALA A 774 -2.26 37.22 17.12
N THR A 775 -3.37 36.91 16.46
CA THR A 775 -4.73 37.26 16.91
C THR A 775 -5.53 36.09 17.47
N GLN A 776 -4.98 34.87 17.57
CA GLN A 776 -5.75 33.66 17.88
C GLN A 776 -5.04 32.79 18.95
N GLY A 777 -5.80 32.34 19.96
CA GLY A 777 -5.55 31.17 20.81
C GLY A 777 -4.18 31.07 21.45
N ALA A 778 -3.85 31.82 22.51
CA ALA A 778 -2.46 31.80 23.01
C ALA A 778 -2.01 30.45 23.59
N ALA A 779 -2.88 29.71 24.30
CA ALA A 779 -2.57 28.35 24.77
C ALA A 779 -3.01 27.27 23.77
N ILE A 780 -4.31 27.24 23.42
CA ILE A 780 -4.91 26.31 22.46
C ILE A 780 -5.69 27.11 21.42
N SER A 781 -5.47 26.81 20.13
CA SER A 781 -6.36 27.20 19.04
C SER A 781 -6.84 25.96 18.29
N ILE A 782 -8.16 25.81 18.17
CA ILE A 782 -8.81 24.89 17.23
C ILE A 782 -9.43 25.73 16.12
N ILE A 783 -9.11 25.41 14.87
CA ILE A 783 -9.72 26.02 13.68
C ILE A 783 -10.13 24.85 12.78
N ASP A 784 -11.42 24.60 12.61
CA ASP A 784 -11.90 23.35 12.02
C ASP A 784 -13.17 23.59 11.19
N ASP A 785 -13.10 23.48 9.86
CA ASP A 785 -14.24 23.73 8.94
C ASP A 785 -15.03 22.45 8.59
N TYR A 786 -14.77 21.33 9.29
CA TYR A 786 -15.30 20.02 8.94
C TYR A 786 -16.61 19.64 9.68
N ASP A 787 -17.63 19.31 8.90
CA ASP A 787 -18.92 18.71 9.33
C ASP A 787 -18.79 17.17 9.38
N ASP A 788 -17.89 16.68 10.25
CA ASP A 788 -17.47 15.27 10.32
C ASP A 788 -18.01 14.50 11.54
N ASP A 789 -18.10 13.17 11.39
CA ASP A 789 -18.53 12.21 12.42
C ASP A 789 -17.60 12.14 13.66
N LEU A 790 -16.38 12.73 13.59
CA LEU A 790 -15.37 12.69 14.65
C LEU A 790 -15.23 14.04 15.36
N ARG A 791 -15.32 14.01 16.70
CA ARG A 791 -15.35 15.21 17.55
C ARG A 791 -13.99 15.55 18.16
N THR A 792 -13.61 16.82 18.08
CA THR A 792 -12.53 17.41 18.91
C THR A 792 -12.92 17.47 20.39
N VAL A 793 -12.04 17.03 21.29
CA VAL A 793 -12.28 17.00 22.73
C VAL A 793 -11.13 17.65 23.50
N ILE A 794 -11.40 18.72 24.23
CA ILE A 794 -10.48 19.40 25.14
C ILE A 794 -10.95 19.11 26.57
N ARG A 795 -10.26 18.23 27.31
CA ARG A 795 -10.74 17.71 28.59
C ARG A 795 -9.74 17.73 29.74
N ASN A 796 -10.19 18.11 30.94
CA ASN A 796 -9.42 18.04 32.19
C ASN A 796 -8.00 18.66 32.07
N ASN A 797 -7.84 19.74 31.30
CA ASN A 797 -6.56 20.45 31.17
C ASN A 797 -6.48 21.62 32.17
N VAL A 798 -5.26 21.95 32.60
CA VAL A 798 -4.94 23.16 33.37
C VAL A 798 -4.32 24.19 32.43
N ILE A 799 -5.07 25.25 32.10
CA ILE A 799 -4.70 26.25 31.10
C ILE A 799 -4.56 27.59 31.80
N THR A 800 -3.33 28.04 32.07
CA THR A 800 -3.10 29.18 32.95
C THR A 800 -2.01 30.18 32.54
N ALA A 801 -2.24 31.47 32.77
CA ALA A 801 -1.30 32.56 32.51
C ALA A 801 -0.77 32.64 31.05
N ASN A 802 -1.53 32.13 30.08
CA ASN A 802 -1.23 32.27 28.66
C ASN A 802 -1.73 33.64 28.14
N GLY A 803 -1.20 34.15 27.03
CA GLY A 803 -1.70 35.40 26.47
C GLY A 803 -0.92 36.01 25.31
N PHE A 804 -1.04 37.32 25.12
CA PHE A 804 -0.50 37.97 23.92
C PHE A 804 0.48 39.09 24.25
N THR A 805 1.58 39.19 23.49
CA THR A 805 2.61 40.22 23.69
C THR A 805 2.11 41.66 23.50
N GLY A 806 0.91 41.84 22.94
CA GLY A 806 0.22 43.13 22.81
C GLY A 806 -1.25 43.15 23.24
N ASN A 807 -1.77 42.11 23.93
CA ASN A 807 -3.18 41.97 24.33
C ASN A 807 -4.22 42.21 23.20
N ASN A 808 -3.90 41.81 21.96
CA ASN A 808 -4.74 42.04 20.78
C ASN A 808 -5.48 40.79 20.28
N GLY A 809 -5.14 39.58 20.77
CA GLY A 809 -5.69 38.33 20.28
C GLY A 809 -6.89 37.79 21.06
N GLU A 810 -7.60 36.88 20.41
CA GLU A 810 -8.86 36.25 20.81
C GLU A 810 -8.56 34.87 21.42
N GLY A 811 -9.14 34.55 22.59
CA GLY A 811 -8.88 33.27 23.26
C GLY A 811 -7.49 33.19 23.91
N GLY A 812 -7.31 33.82 25.08
CA GLY A 812 -6.03 33.73 25.80
C GLY A 812 -5.73 32.31 26.27
N GLY A 813 -6.72 31.63 26.85
CA GLY A 813 -6.65 30.20 27.13
C GLY A 813 -6.97 29.36 25.89
N ILE A 814 -8.25 29.31 25.52
CA ILE A 814 -8.77 28.51 24.40
C ILE A 814 -9.40 29.43 23.35
N HIS A 815 -9.08 29.20 22.09
CA HIS A 815 -9.79 29.76 20.93
C HIS A 815 -10.39 28.61 20.11
N LEU A 816 -11.71 28.64 19.90
CA LEU A 816 -12.43 27.75 18.99
C LEU A 816 -12.97 28.56 17.82
N ALA A 817 -12.72 28.12 16.59
CA ALA A 817 -13.37 28.66 15.41
C ALA A 817 -13.78 27.54 14.45
N PHE A 818 -15.01 27.63 13.92
CA PHE A 818 -15.62 26.70 12.96
C PHE A 818 -15.90 25.28 13.52
N ALA A 819 -15.29 24.91 14.65
CA ALA A 819 -15.36 23.61 15.31
C ALA A 819 -16.73 23.30 15.97
N ASP A 820 -17.78 23.16 15.17
CA ASP A 820 -19.18 23.15 15.64
C ASP A 820 -19.51 21.97 16.58
N THR A 821 -18.80 20.84 16.50
CA THR A 821 -18.99 19.66 17.37
C THR A 821 -18.12 19.63 18.64
N ALA A 822 -17.17 20.56 18.79
CA ALA A 822 -16.10 20.46 19.79
C ALA A 822 -16.60 20.45 21.24
N LEU A 823 -16.11 19.51 22.06
CA LEU A 823 -16.42 19.43 23.49
C LEU A 823 -15.25 19.97 24.33
N VAL A 824 -15.52 21.01 25.12
CA VAL A 824 -14.61 21.52 26.14
C VAL A 824 -15.16 21.13 27.51
N GLU A 825 -14.57 20.12 28.15
CA GLU A 825 -15.12 19.51 29.38
C GLU A 825 -14.12 19.49 30.55
N GLY A 826 -14.52 19.98 31.72
CA GLY A 826 -13.75 19.73 32.94
C GLY A 826 -12.42 20.48 33.07
N ASN A 827 -12.17 21.51 32.25
CA ASN A 827 -10.91 22.23 32.24
C ASN A 827 -10.86 23.34 33.30
N LEU A 828 -9.67 23.64 33.80
CA LEU A 828 -9.37 24.78 34.65
C LEU A 828 -8.66 25.86 33.82
N VAL A 829 -9.35 26.96 33.53
CA VAL A 829 -8.88 28.05 32.65
C VAL A 829 -8.69 29.32 33.47
N VAL A 830 -7.44 29.62 33.86
CA VAL A 830 -7.14 30.60 34.94
C VAL A 830 -6.09 31.64 34.58
N ASP A 831 -6.37 32.92 34.86
CA ASP A 831 -5.43 34.06 34.73
C ASP A 831 -4.85 34.25 33.32
N ASN A 832 -5.51 33.75 32.27
CA ASN A 832 -5.12 33.98 30.89
C ASN A 832 -5.49 35.41 30.46
N THR A 833 -4.77 35.96 29.49
CA THR A 833 -4.92 37.35 29.03
C THR A 833 -5.17 37.46 27.54
N GLY A 834 -6.05 38.38 27.14
CA GLY A 834 -6.43 38.53 25.74
C GLY A 834 -7.10 39.87 25.46
N ARG A 835 -7.60 39.99 24.23
CA ARG A 835 -8.50 41.07 23.83
C ARG A 835 -9.94 40.66 24.11
N ASP A 836 -10.43 39.65 23.41
CA ASP A 836 -11.81 39.17 23.54
C ASP A 836 -11.76 37.68 23.94
N GLY A 837 -12.61 37.24 24.88
CA GLY A 837 -12.63 35.84 25.35
C GLY A 837 -11.32 35.41 26.01
N ALA A 838 -10.82 36.17 27.00
CA ALA A 838 -9.46 35.96 27.51
C ALA A 838 -9.25 34.56 28.13
N GLY A 839 -10.29 33.99 28.76
CA GLY A 839 -10.32 32.56 29.11
C GLY A 839 -10.61 31.70 27.89
N ILE A 840 -11.84 31.77 27.38
CA ILE A 840 -12.32 31.03 26.21
C ILE A 840 -12.96 31.98 25.20
N TYR A 841 -12.56 31.88 23.94
CA TYR A 841 -13.23 32.52 22.81
C TYR A 841 -13.84 31.45 21.91
N VAL A 842 -15.11 31.63 21.55
CA VAL A 842 -15.85 30.74 20.66
C VAL A 842 -16.36 31.56 19.48
N ARG A 843 -15.84 31.29 18.28
CA ARG A 843 -16.29 31.96 17.06
C ARG A 843 -17.66 31.44 16.63
N THR A 844 -17.80 30.12 16.51
CA THR A 844 -18.98 29.34 16.13
C THR A 844 -18.99 28.03 16.92
N GLY A 845 -20.18 27.56 17.31
CA GLY A 845 -20.46 26.20 17.82
C GLY A 845 -19.62 25.70 19.02
N GLY A 846 -19.66 24.38 19.25
CA GLY A 846 -19.05 23.73 20.41
C GLY A 846 -19.88 23.77 21.70
N THR A 847 -19.45 22.98 22.69
CA THR A 847 -20.13 22.76 23.98
C THR A 847 -19.15 22.95 25.13
N LEU A 848 -19.50 23.77 26.13
CA LEU A 848 -18.71 24.01 27.34
C LEU A 848 -19.38 23.32 28.55
N VAL A 849 -18.75 22.28 29.10
CA VAL A 849 -19.29 21.51 30.24
C VAL A 849 -18.30 21.48 31.40
N ASN A 850 -18.75 21.60 32.65
CA ASN A 850 -17.93 21.36 33.85
C ASN A 850 -16.62 22.20 33.91
N ASN A 851 -16.51 23.35 33.24
CA ASN A 851 -15.26 24.12 33.23
C ASN A 851 -15.23 25.14 34.39
N THR A 852 -14.06 25.34 35.00
CA THR A 852 -13.82 26.45 35.93
C THR A 852 -12.98 27.51 35.23
N ILE A 853 -13.58 28.68 34.99
CA ILE A 853 -13.01 29.79 34.21
C ILE A 853 -12.86 31.00 35.14
N HIS A 854 -11.64 31.30 35.59
CA HIS A 854 -11.41 32.29 36.65
C HIS A 854 -10.24 33.26 36.41
N GLY A 855 -10.40 34.53 36.79
CA GLY A 855 -9.32 35.52 36.83
C GLY A 855 -8.79 35.97 35.45
N ASN A 856 -9.33 35.42 34.36
CA ASN A 856 -8.91 35.75 33.00
C ASN A 856 -9.27 37.21 32.68
N THR A 857 -8.36 37.91 32.00
CA THR A 857 -8.42 39.36 31.81
C THR A 857 -8.41 39.74 30.33
N ALA A 858 -9.56 40.23 29.85
CA ALA A 858 -9.70 40.93 28.59
C ALA A 858 -9.23 42.39 28.76
N GLY A 859 -8.50 42.91 27.77
CA GLY A 859 -7.90 44.26 27.83
C GLY A 859 -8.91 45.42 27.90
N ASN A 860 -8.42 46.66 28.03
CA ASN A 860 -9.24 47.87 28.22
C ASN A 860 -10.32 48.16 27.15
N ALA A 861 -10.23 47.56 25.97
CA ALA A 861 -11.23 47.65 24.89
C ALA A 861 -11.80 46.27 24.50
N GLY A 862 -11.56 45.29 25.37
CA GLY A 862 -11.86 43.88 25.25
C GLY A 862 -13.13 43.48 25.98
N ARG A 863 -13.70 42.34 25.58
CA ARG A 863 -15.03 41.87 25.95
C ARG A 863 -14.98 40.41 26.41
N GLY A 864 -15.79 40.03 27.39
CA GLY A 864 -15.83 38.63 27.86
C GLY A 864 -14.49 38.17 28.42
N GLY A 865 -14.15 38.59 29.64
CA GLY A 865 -12.91 38.17 30.30
C GLY A 865 -12.87 36.65 30.47
N GLY A 866 -13.98 36.05 30.92
CA GLY A 866 -14.14 34.60 31.00
C GLY A 866 -14.39 33.98 29.63
N VAL A 867 -15.57 34.21 29.06
CA VAL A 867 -16.05 33.63 27.80
C VAL A 867 -16.54 34.72 26.85
N PHE A 868 -16.22 34.59 25.56
CA PHE A 868 -16.77 35.42 24.48
C PHE A 868 -17.29 34.53 23.34
N ILE A 869 -18.47 34.85 22.80
CA ILE A 869 -19.13 34.06 21.75
C ILE A 869 -19.51 34.98 20.56
N GLU A 870 -18.92 34.76 19.38
CA GLU A 870 -19.00 35.72 18.26
C GLU A 870 -20.22 35.58 17.34
N VAL A 871 -20.46 34.42 16.70
CA VAL A 871 -21.67 34.13 15.88
C VAL A 871 -21.85 32.62 15.78
N SER A 872 -23.00 32.07 16.13
CA SER A 872 -23.27 30.64 15.94
C SER A 872 -24.58 30.38 15.18
N SER A 873 -24.58 29.32 14.37
CA SER A 873 -25.75 28.79 13.64
C SER A 873 -26.70 28.05 14.60
N THR A 874 -26.15 27.47 15.65
CA THR A 874 -26.77 26.78 16.78
C THR A 874 -26.29 27.42 18.10
N PRO A 875 -27.11 27.50 19.16
CA PRO A 875 -26.64 28.02 20.44
C PRO A 875 -25.47 27.20 21.00
N VAL A 876 -24.49 27.87 21.60
CA VAL A 876 -23.40 27.25 22.36
C VAL A 876 -23.91 26.88 23.75
N ASP A 877 -23.93 25.59 24.06
CA ASP A 877 -24.32 25.11 25.38
C ASP A 877 -23.21 25.41 26.41
N VAL A 878 -23.59 26.04 27.53
CA VAL A 878 -22.68 26.30 28.67
C VAL A 878 -23.34 25.73 29.93
N VAL A 879 -22.88 24.55 30.33
CA VAL A 879 -23.55 23.74 31.37
C VAL A 879 -22.57 23.36 32.48
N ASN A 880 -23.03 23.35 33.74
CA ASN A 880 -22.22 23.00 34.91
C ASN A 880 -20.91 23.80 35.05
N CYS A 881 -20.80 24.98 34.45
CA CYS A 881 -19.56 25.75 34.46
C CYS A 881 -19.52 26.74 35.63
N ILE A 882 -18.33 27.01 36.17
CA ILE A 882 -18.10 28.16 37.06
C ILE A 882 -17.36 29.24 36.26
N VAL A 883 -17.96 30.42 36.11
CA VAL A 883 -17.37 31.57 35.43
C VAL A 883 -17.34 32.76 36.40
N TRP A 884 -16.18 32.97 37.03
CA TRP A 884 -16.06 33.85 38.20
C TRP A 884 -14.74 34.62 38.25
N GLY A 885 -14.72 35.85 38.76
CA GLY A 885 -13.49 36.63 38.99
C GLY A 885 -12.77 37.13 37.73
N ASN A 886 -13.29 36.84 36.53
CA ASN A 886 -12.76 37.34 35.27
C ASN A 886 -13.01 38.86 35.12
N GLN A 887 -12.34 39.52 34.17
CA GLN A 887 -12.38 40.98 33.97
C GLN A 887 -12.39 41.37 32.48
N ALA A 888 -13.20 42.37 32.10
CA ALA A 888 -13.26 42.93 30.75
C ALA A 888 -13.33 44.47 30.75
N GLY A 889 -13.01 45.09 29.60
CA GLY A 889 -13.02 46.55 29.44
C GLY A 889 -14.41 47.15 29.18
N ASP A 890 -15.36 46.34 28.71
CA ASP A 890 -16.75 46.73 28.43
C ASP A 890 -17.69 46.61 29.63
N GLY A 891 -17.30 45.81 30.64
CA GLY A 891 -18.10 45.49 31.83
C GLY A 891 -18.91 44.20 31.73
N GLU A 892 -18.79 43.43 30.63
CA GLU A 892 -19.33 42.08 30.50
C GLU A 892 -18.24 41.07 30.83
N ASP A 893 -17.82 41.10 32.10
CA ASP A 893 -16.60 40.44 32.61
C ASP A 893 -16.59 38.91 32.43
N GLN A 894 -17.75 38.25 32.63
CA GLN A 894 -17.81 36.79 32.73
C GLN A 894 -18.13 36.12 31.39
N ILE A 895 -19.26 36.47 30.77
CA ILE A 895 -19.73 35.92 29.50
C ILE A 895 -20.24 37.09 28.66
N HIS A 896 -19.67 37.27 27.47
CA HIS A 896 -20.12 38.26 26.48
C HIS A 896 -20.70 37.55 25.25
N LEU A 897 -21.89 37.98 24.82
CA LEU A 897 -22.55 37.50 23.60
C LEU A 897 -22.76 38.69 22.64
N THR A 898 -22.43 38.53 21.36
CA THR A 898 -22.67 39.58 20.36
C THR A 898 -24.16 39.80 20.04
N ASP A 899 -24.99 38.77 20.22
CA ASP A 899 -26.46 38.84 20.16
C ASP A 899 -27.11 37.87 21.17
N SER A 900 -28.34 38.15 21.57
CA SER A 900 -29.11 37.31 22.48
C SER A 900 -29.62 36.05 21.77
N GLY A 901 -29.27 34.87 22.30
CA GLY A 901 -29.63 33.56 21.73
C GLY A 901 -28.46 32.78 21.13
N LEU A 902 -27.23 33.30 21.21
CA LEU A 902 -26.02 32.58 20.80
C LEU A 902 -25.53 31.52 21.81
N ALA A 903 -26.09 31.49 23.02
CA ALA A 903 -25.71 30.51 24.05
C ALA A 903 -26.90 30.11 24.92
N GLU A 904 -26.96 28.84 25.29
CA GLU A 904 -27.87 28.31 26.31
C GLU A 904 -27.06 28.01 27.58
N VAL A 905 -27.07 28.95 28.52
CA VAL A 905 -26.34 28.84 29.79
C VAL A 905 -27.29 28.26 30.84
N SER A 906 -27.01 27.05 31.33
CA SER A 906 -27.83 26.41 32.36
C SER A 906 -26.96 25.72 33.41
N TYR A 907 -27.53 25.46 34.60
CA TYR A 907 -26.85 24.79 35.71
C TYR A 907 -25.43 25.33 35.99
N SER A 908 -25.20 26.63 35.79
CA SER A 908 -23.86 27.22 35.83
C SER A 908 -23.76 28.35 36.85
N CYS A 909 -22.61 28.48 37.51
CA CYS A 909 -22.33 29.53 38.50
C CYS A 909 -21.59 30.70 37.85
N VAL A 910 -22.29 31.80 37.60
CA VAL A 910 -21.77 32.97 36.85
C VAL A 910 -21.81 34.22 37.73
N GLN A 911 -20.67 34.91 37.88
CA GLN A 911 -20.61 36.13 38.67
C GLN A 911 -21.49 37.23 38.09
N GLY A 912 -22.36 37.83 38.91
CA GLY A 912 -23.37 38.79 38.48
C GLY A 912 -24.69 38.15 38.01
N GLY A 913 -24.68 36.84 37.77
CA GLY A 913 -25.81 36.03 37.32
C GLY A 913 -26.00 36.04 35.80
N PHE A 914 -26.58 34.96 35.28
CA PHE A 914 -26.90 34.78 33.86
C PHE A 914 -28.30 34.17 33.68
N ALA A 915 -28.99 34.51 32.60
CA ALA A 915 -30.34 34.01 32.34
C ALA A 915 -30.33 32.57 31.82
N GLY A 916 -31.09 31.70 32.47
CA GLY A 916 -31.24 30.29 32.10
C GLY A 916 -31.67 29.44 33.31
N ASP A 917 -31.88 28.15 33.08
CA ASP A 917 -32.37 27.24 34.12
C ASP A 917 -31.27 26.90 35.13
N SER A 918 -31.63 26.90 36.42
CA SER A 918 -30.78 26.52 37.57
C SER A 918 -29.43 27.26 37.73
N ASN A 919 -29.21 28.39 37.04
CA ASN A 919 -27.98 29.17 37.18
C ASN A 919 -27.84 29.80 38.58
N ILE A 920 -26.59 29.84 39.07
CA ILE A 920 -26.20 30.36 40.38
C ILE A 920 -25.42 31.67 40.22
N ALA A 921 -25.68 32.63 41.12
CA ALA A 921 -25.03 33.95 41.14
C ALA A 921 -24.39 34.28 42.51
N LEU A 922 -24.12 33.24 43.30
CA LEU A 922 -23.47 33.31 44.61
C LEU A 922 -22.00 32.92 44.47
N ASP A 923 -21.17 33.39 45.39
CA ASP A 923 -19.75 33.04 45.47
C ASP A 923 -19.56 31.52 45.48
N PRO A 924 -18.80 30.92 44.53
CA PRO A 924 -18.56 29.49 44.47
C PRO A 924 -17.74 28.97 45.66
N LYS A 925 -17.11 29.84 46.45
CA LYS A 925 -16.30 29.51 47.62
C LYS A 925 -15.24 28.45 47.32
N PHE A 926 -14.28 28.82 46.49
CA PHE A 926 -13.07 28.02 46.33
C PHE A 926 -12.27 27.95 47.65
N VAL A 927 -11.62 26.82 47.92
CA VAL A 927 -10.80 26.60 49.11
C VAL A 927 -9.74 27.70 49.25
N SER A 928 -8.94 27.95 48.19
CA SER A 928 -7.95 29.03 48.20
C SER A 928 -7.48 29.44 46.81
N VAL A 929 -8.16 30.42 46.21
CA VAL A 929 -7.75 31.09 44.97
C VAL A 929 -6.30 31.61 45.06
N ALA A 930 -5.88 32.09 46.23
CA ALA A 930 -4.54 32.67 46.44
C ALA A 930 -3.39 31.64 46.34
N THR A 931 -3.68 30.35 46.48
CA THR A 931 -2.73 29.25 46.29
C THR A 931 -3.00 28.44 45.03
N GLY A 932 -3.99 28.84 44.22
CA GLY A 932 -4.43 28.11 43.03
C GLY A 932 -5.33 26.90 43.31
N ASP A 933 -5.89 26.78 44.53
CA ASP A 933 -6.84 25.71 44.85
C ASP A 933 -8.27 26.15 44.54
N PHE A 934 -8.82 25.57 43.47
CA PHE A 934 -10.16 25.81 42.96
C PHE A 934 -11.16 24.68 43.30
N ARG A 935 -10.84 23.80 44.26
CA ARG A 935 -11.84 22.90 44.86
C ARG A 935 -12.88 23.70 45.64
N LEU A 936 -14.06 23.11 45.80
CA LEU A 936 -15.19 23.74 46.48
C LEU A 936 -15.10 23.53 48.01
N ASP A 937 -15.12 24.63 48.77
CA ASP A 937 -15.30 24.59 50.23
C ASP A 937 -16.63 23.93 50.60
N ALA A 938 -16.70 23.30 51.77
CA ALA A 938 -17.87 22.58 52.27
C ALA A 938 -19.15 23.44 52.35
N GLY A 939 -19.03 24.78 52.38
CA GLY A 939 -20.15 25.70 52.32
C GLY A 939 -20.55 26.18 50.92
N SER A 940 -19.93 25.69 49.84
CA SER A 940 -20.16 26.15 48.47
C SER A 940 -21.62 25.98 48.01
N PRO A 941 -22.18 26.94 47.24
CA PRO A 941 -23.49 26.77 46.61
C PRO A 941 -23.44 25.91 45.34
N CYS A 942 -22.25 25.54 44.85
CA CYS A 942 -22.05 24.79 43.60
C CYS A 942 -22.05 23.26 43.79
N ILE A 943 -21.99 22.79 45.05
CA ILE A 943 -22.03 21.36 45.39
C ILE A 943 -23.43 20.79 45.17
N ASP A 944 -23.56 19.60 44.60
CA ASP A 944 -24.84 18.89 44.39
C ASP A 944 -25.89 19.70 43.59
N THR A 945 -25.48 20.46 42.56
CA THR A 945 -26.40 21.40 41.86
C THR A 945 -26.33 21.43 40.33
N GLY A 946 -25.44 20.65 39.69
CA GLY A 946 -25.36 20.55 38.24
C GLY A 946 -26.38 19.58 37.60
N ASP A 947 -26.28 19.41 36.29
CA ASP A 947 -26.99 18.40 35.50
C ASP A 947 -26.09 17.20 35.18
N ASP A 948 -26.40 16.05 35.77
CA ASP A 948 -25.71 14.76 35.59
C ASP A 948 -25.62 14.32 34.11
N PHE A 949 -26.58 14.73 33.27
CA PHE A 949 -26.68 14.27 31.88
C PHE A 949 -25.81 15.09 30.91
N ALA A 950 -25.29 16.24 31.33
CA ALA A 950 -24.46 17.10 30.49
C ALA A 950 -23.02 16.59 30.36
N SER A 951 -22.51 15.88 31.38
CA SER A 951 -21.15 15.34 31.36
C SER A 951 -21.06 14.03 30.56
N THR A 952 -19.91 13.78 29.94
CA THR A 952 -19.64 12.51 29.28
C THR A 952 -19.57 11.39 30.32
N ALA A 953 -20.31 10.30 30.10
CA ALA A 953 -20.36 9.18 31.03
C ALA A 953 -18.99 8.53 31.26
N GLY A 954 -18.65 8.26 32.52
CA GLY A 954 -17.41 7.58 32.92
C GLY A 954 -16.17 8.47 32.98
N VAL A 955 -16.30 9.78 32.75
CA VAL A 955 -15.20 10.74 32.89
C VAL A 955 -14.96 11.10 34.36
N THR A 956 -13.71 11.39 34.70
CA THR A 956 -13.31 11.86 36.03
C THR A 956 -13.34 13.39 36.14
N ASP A 957 -13.27 13.90 37.36
CA ASP A 957 -12.92 15.29 37.61
C ASP A 957 -11.43 15.56 37.32
N LEU A 958 -10.99 16.79 37.57
CA LEU A 958 -9.61 17.23 37.33
C LEU A 958 -8.59 16.61 38.31
N ASP A 959 -9.02 16.06 39.45
CA ASP A 959 -8.17 15.28 40.36
C ASP A 959 -8.12 13.78 40.00
N GLY A 960 -8.93 13.33 39.05
CA GLY A 960 -9.06 11.91 38.69
C GLY A 960 -10.15 11.16 39.49
N ASN A 961 -10.98 11.88 40.25
CA ASN A 961 -12.07 11.31 41.03
C ASN A 961 -13.35 11.12 40.20
N THR A 962 -14.32 10.34 40.72
CA THR A 962 -15.63 10.19 40.07
C THR A 962 -16.45 11.48 40.14
N ARG A 963 -17.09 11.83 39.01
CA ARG A 963 -17.86 13.07 38.74
C ARG A 963 -19.24 13.22 39.39
N ILE A 964 -19.74 12.23 40.14
CA ILE A 964 -21.07 12.31 40.78
C ILE A 964 -20.97 11.69 42.17
N VAL A 965 -20.82 12.52 43.20
CA VAL A 965 -20.64 12.12 44.60
C VAL A 965 -21.61 12.88 45.50
N GLY A 966 -22.86 12.40 45.53
CA GLY A 966 -23.89 12.95 46.40
C GLY A 966 -25.28 12.74 45.83
N VAL A 967 -25.95 13.84 45.52
CA VAL A 967 -27.29 13.96 44.92
C VAL A 967 -27.20 14.28 43.43
N ALA A 968 -26.22 15.07 43.00
CA ALA A 968 -25.97 15.45 41.61
C ALA A 968 -24.49 15.89 41.44
N ILE A 969 -24.03 16.00 40.20
CA ILE A 969 -22.71 16.57 39.85
C ILE A 969 -22.50 17.99 40.42
N ASP A 970 -21.28 18.31 40.85
CA ASP A 970 -20.86 19.65 41.24
C ASP A 970 -20.62 20.53 39.99
N MET A 971 -20.89 21.84 40.11
CA MET A 971 -20.50 22.77 39.04
C MET A 971 -18.97 22.98 39.06
N GLY A 972 -18.34 22.97 37.89
CA GLY A 972 -16.91 23.24 37.69
C GLY A 972 -16.06 22.00 37.45
N CYS A 973 -14.73 22.18 37.48
CA CYS A 973 -13.79 21.13 37.07
C CYS A 973 -13.49 20.07 38.14
N TYR A 974 -13.85 20.29 39.40
CA TYR A 974 -13.65 19.39 40.55
C TYR A 974 -14.97 18.89 41.11
N GLU A 975 -15.01 17.65 41.58
CA GLU A 975 -16.15 17.04 42.28
C GLU A 975 -15.77 16.82 43.76
N ARG A 976 -16.58 17.33 44.70
CA ARG A 976 -16.29 17.20 46.13
C ARG A 976 -16.61 15.79 46.65
N GLN A 977 -15.59 15.02 46.99
CA GLN A 977 -15.72 13.60 47.38
C GLN A 977 -16.37 13.35 48.78
N GLY A 978 -16.76 14.38 49.51
CA GLY A 978 -17.43 14.30 50.82
C GLY A 978 -16.50 14.54 52.03
N GLU A 979 -16.96 14.30 53.26
CA GLU A 979 -16.13 14.45 54.48
C GLU A 979 -15.08 13.32 54.67
N SER A 980 -14.86 12.46 53.68
CA SER A 980 -13.88 11.37 53.74
C SER A 980 -12.42 11.79 53.56
N ASP A 981 -12.16 13.05 53.18
CA ASP A 981 -10.80 13.56 52.95
C ASP A 981 -9.98 13.74 54.24
N ARG A 982 -10.61 13.56 55.42
CA ARG A 982 -9.89 13.38 56.68
C ARG A 982 -9.11 12.06 56.67
N CYS A 983 -7.86 12.10 56.20
CA CYS A 983 -6.91 11.05 56.51
C CYS A 983 -6.61 11.04 58.02
N PHE A 984 -6.08 9.92 58.54
CA PHE A 984 -6.03 9.62 59.98
C PHE A 984 -5.27 10.65 60.86
N GLY A 985 -4.53 11.59 60.27
CA GLY A 985 -3.86 12.67 60.99
C GLY A 985 -4.46 14.07 60.77
N ASP A 986 -5.41 14.25 59.84
CA ASP A 986 -6.02 15.53 59.49
C ASP A 986 -7.23 15.80 60.40
N ILE A 987 -7.01 16.70 61.37
CA ILE A 987 -7.94 17.01 62.44
C ILE A 987 -8.73 18.27 62.10
N ASP A 988 -8.12 19.30 61.50
CA ASP A 988 -8.83 20.53 61.13
C ASP A 988 -9.55 20.48 59.78
N GLY A 989 -9.21 19.52 58.92
CA GLY A 989 -9.91 19.18 57.69
C GLY A 989 -9.40 19.91 56.45
N ASP A 990 -8.11 20.30 56.42
CA ASP A 990 -7.51 21.04 55.29
C ASP A 990 -6.85 20.14 54.23
N GLY A 991 -6.85 18.80 54.43
CA GLY A 991 -6.25 17.83 53.52
C GLY A 991 -4.74 17.62 53.72
N MET A 992 -4.12 18.25 54.71
CA MET A 992 -2.70 18.12 55.05
C MET A 992 -2.53 17.72 56.52
N VAL A 993 -1.75 16.66 56.78
CA VAL A 993 -1.32 16.32 58.14
C VAL A 993 -0.05 17.09 58.48
N ASP A 994 -0.19 18.12 59.31
CA ASP A 994 0.76 19.24 59.41
C ASP A 994 0.97 19.71 60.88
N GLY A 995 1.71 20.81 61.07
CA GLY A 995 1.89 21.47 62.35
C GLY A 995 0.58 21.99 62.99
N ALA A 996 -0.48 22.20 62.19
CA ALA A 996 -1.81 22.59 62.67
C ALA A 996 -2.47 21.46 63.47
N ASP A 997 -2.57 20.24 62.91
CA ASP A 997 -3.13 19.06 63.60
C ASP A 997 -2.32 18.67 64.83
N LEU A 998 -0.99 18.74 64.69
CA LEU A 998 -0.08 18.50 65.81
C LEU A 998 -0.35 19.47 66.95
N ALA A 999 -0.69 20.73 66.67
CA ALA A 999 -1.06 21.70 67.69
C ALA A 999 -2.40 21.36 68.37
N LEU A 1000 -3.35 20.74 67.65
CA LEU A 1000 -4.62 20.28 68.21
C LEU A 1000 -4.45 19.08 69.15
N VAL A 1001 -3.67 18.05 68.76
CA VAL A 1001 -3.32 16.94 69.68
C VAL A 1001 -2.57 17.45 70.92
N LEU A 1002 -1.63 18.39 70.74
CA LEU A 1002 -0.88 18.96 71.86
C LEU A 1002 -1.72 19.87 72.76
N ALA A 1003 -2.79 20.47 72.26
CA ALA A 1003 -3.72 21.28 73.05
C ALA A 1003 -4.54 20.43 74.04
N ASP A 1004 -4.96 19.23 73.62
CA ASP A 1004 -5.73 18.30 74.45
C ASP A 1004 -4.87 17.29 75.23
N PHE A 1005 -3.55 17.23 75.00
CA PHE A 1005 -2.67 16.17 75.52
C PHE A 1005 -2.80 15.89 77.03
N GLY A 1006 -3.16 14.65 77.37
CA GLY A 1006 -3.43 14.17 78.73
C GLY A 1006 -4.87 14.41 79.23
N SER A 1007 -5.75 14.97 78.41
CA SER A 1007 -7.17 15.16 78.71
C SER A 1007 -7.97 13.86 78.53
N LYS A 1008 -9.13 13.77 79.20
CA LYS A 1008 -10.04 12.62 79.09
C LYS A 1008 -11.47 13.04 78.80
N GLY A 1009 -12.05 12.46 77.76
CA GLY A 1009 -13.42 12.75 77.31
C GLY A 1009 -13.71 12.05 75.99
N SER A 1010 -14.98 11.74 75.73
CA SER A 1010 -15.40 10.94 74.56
C SER A 1010 -15.62 11.75 73.27
N MET A 1011 -15.14 13.00 73.22
CA MET A 1011 -15.24 13.94 72.08
C MET A 1011 -14.14 14.99 72.22
N LEU A 1012 -12.88 14.56 72.29
CA LEU A 1012 -11.71 15.43 72.25
C LEU A 1012 -11.15 15.41 70.82
N PRO A 1013 -10.98 16.55 70.13
CA PRO A 1013 -10.40 16.58 68.79
C PRO A 1013 -9.03 15.90 68.68
N GLY A 1014 -8.23 15.90 69.76
CA GLY A 1014 -6.95 15.19 69.80
C GLY A 1014 -7.02 13.67 70.05
N ASP A 1015 -8.20 13.07 70.30
CA ASP A 1015 -8.37 11.63 70.57
C ASP A 1015 -8.64 10.88 69.26
N LEU A 1016 -7.55 10.58 68.54
CA LEU A 1016 -7.55 9.99 67.21
C LEU A 1016 -7.86 8.49 67.23
N ASN A 1017 -7.46 7.79 68.30
CA ASN A 1017 -7.70 6.36 68.43
C ASN A 1017 -9.04 6.00 69.11
N GLY A 1018 -9.68 6.96 69.78
CA GLY A 1018 -11.03 6.85 70.34
C GLY A 1018 -11.11 6.10 71.68
N ASP A 1019 -10.01 5.97 72.42
CA ASP A 1019 -10.01 5.30 73.74
C ASP A 1019 -10.46 6.21 74.90
N GLY A 1020 -10.65 7.50 74.64
CA GLY A 1020 -11.09 8.51 75.61
C GLY A 1020 -9.95 9.20 76.37
N LEU A 1021 -8.70 9.07 75.93
CA LEU A 1021 -7.51 9.73 76.48
C LEU A 1021 -6.55 10.15 75.36
N VAL A 1022 -6.33 11.46 75.21
CA VAL A 1022 -5.29 11.97 74.29
C VAL A 1022 -3.90 11.69 74.87
N ASP A 1023 -3.13 10.79 74.26
CA ASP A 1023 -1.77 10.48 74.70
C ASP A 1023 -0.74 10.29 73.57
N GLY A 1024 0.36 9.58 73.87
CA GLY A 1024 1.43 9.31 72.91
C GLY A 1024 1.00 8.46 71.72
N ALA A 1025 -0.11 7.73 71.79
CA ALA A 1025 -0.69 6.99 70.67
C ALA A 1025 -1.26 7.94 69.61
N ASP A 1026 -2.02 8.96 70.01
CA ASP A 1026 -2.61 9.95 69.09
C ASP A 1026 -1.55 10.85 68.48
N LEU A 1027 -0.59 11.28 69.31
CA LEU A 1027 0.60 12.01 68.84
C LEU A 1027 1.40 11.21 67.81
N ALA A 1028 1.50 9.89 67.98
CA ALA A 1028 2.12 9.02 66.97
C ALA A 1028 1.26 8.88 65.71
N GLY A 1029 -0.07 8.99 65.81
CA GLY A 1029 -1.01 9.02 64.70
C GLY A 1029 -0.69 10.14 63.71
N VAL A 1030 -0.77 11.41 64.16
CA VAL A 1030 -0.43 12.59 63.34
C VAL A 1030 0.98 12.48 62.75
N LEU A 1031 1.97 12.14 63.57
CA LEU A 1031 3.37 12.03 63.11
C LEU A 1031 3.58 10.88 62.10
N SER A 1032 2.71 9.87 62.06
CA SER A 1032 2.78 8.77 61.10
C SER A 1032 2.10 9.05 59.76
N ALA A 1033 1.18 10.01 59.73
CA ALA A 1033 0.40 10.38 58.54
C ALA A 1033 0.90 11.69 57.87
N TRP A 1034 2.00 12.27 58.37
CA TRP A 1034 2.50 13.59 57.99
C TRP A 1034 2.65 13.84 56.48
N GLY A 1035 2.04 14.91 55.97
CA GLY A 1035 1.96 15.26 54.55
C GLY A 1035 0.51 15.30 54.04
N PRO A 1036 0.30 15.51 52.72
CA PRO A 1036 -1.03 15.51 52.12
C PRO A 1036 -1.74 14.16 52.32
N CYS A 1037 -3.04 14.21 52.57
CA CYS A 1037 -3.91 13.06 52.50
C CYS A 1037 -3.83 12.39 51.11
N ARG A 1038 -3.93 11.06 51.08
CA ARG A 1038 -3.75 10.19 49.90
C ARG A 1038 -4.80 9.09 49.87
#